data_AF-A0A1B0APB5-F1
#
_entry.id   AF-A0A1B0APB5-F1
#
_cell.length_a   1.000
_cell.length_b   1.000
_cell.length_c   1.000
_cell.angle_alpha   90.00
_cell.angle_beta   90.00
_cell.angle_gamma   90.00
#
_symmetry.space_group_name_H-M   'P 1'
#
loop_
_entity.id
_entity.type
_entity.pdbx_description
1 polymer ?
#
loop_
_entity_poly.entity_id
_entity_poly.type
_entity_poly.pdbx_seq_one_letter_code
_entity_poly.pdbx_strand_id
1 'polypeptide(L)'
;MMRDTAANQLHDFKNNALKKTESITTSSGNPVGIQDASMTVGPRGPILLQDTHFLNKLQTFHTERIPERVAYAKGCGGFGYFEVTHDISKYCAASLFSEVKRRTPIAVRFSTFSGESGSNETVRDSKGFAVKFYTEDGIFDIVGQNCPVFSIRDPLLFPSLVHVVKRNPQTHLRDADMYWDFMSQCPETIHYMCMIFGDRGIPDGYRHMNGYSVHAYKLVNDKTEGVFAKFHFRTDQGVQNLDDERALCLACRDPDYCTRDLFNSIRNGNYPSWTLYVQLLTQQQAKNLNFDAFDPTKIWPYTEAPLIPVGKIILDRNPANYFAEIEQMAFSPANMVPGIEASPDKILQGRLFAYGDSQRYRLGTNYLQIPVNCPFRVPVKNFQRDGQMTVTDNQGGAPNYYPNTYSGPEPCLRARTLSTCCPISGDIYRHSASAAEDNFSQATDFWVLVLDDCARKRLVQSLATNLSKASQVVQERVTRLFTMVHADFGRLLTEALNTENFEYFGHCHPKVVTAGSLQMATISTNNRFLHDELVQCAKTLTSKLPTPLSVCFFVNSGSEANDLALRLARNYTKRQDVITLDHAYHGHLTSVMEISPYKFNQPGGDPKPDYVHVAPCPDVYGGLYKDKDYQCSDMAEIYSTPIRDLCERLKLQSKGVAAFIAESLQSCGGQIIPPTGYFKKVFEAVRSAGGLCIMDEVQVGFGRVGSHYWGFQLQDVVPDIVTVAKPMGNGHPVGAVVTTTEIANAFYNTGVSYFNTYGGNPVSCAIANAVMRVIDEECLQENARLVGDYLLKQCRDLKYEFDVLGDVRGVGLFIGIELVKQRDSRDPATKYAHWIVNRMKEMHKILVSSDGPNDNVIKLKPPMCFSQENADEFILAFRECLSLLSKQREGDTLPSSNAAAITTTTTSSSMELLSNKKQIFERRDHLIKTV
;
A
#
# COMPACT_ATOMS: atom_id res chain seq x y z
N MET A 1 -24.06 20.52 -21.51
CA MET A 1 -23.58 19.11 -21.53
C MET A 1 -24.78 18.21 -21.78
N MET A 2 -24.71 17.31 -22.75
CA MET A 2 -25.73 16.26 -22.89
C MET A 2 -25.62 15.31 -21.69
N ARG A 3 -26.76 15.00 -21.06
CA ARG A 3 -26.85 13.99 -19.98
C ARG A 3 -26.58 12.60 -20.56
N ASP A 4 -25.97 11.71 -19.78
CA ASP A 4 -25.81 10.32 -20.18
C ASP A 4 -27.17 9.58 -20.20
N THR A 5 -27.18 8.38 -20.79
CA THR A 5 -28.43 7.64 -20.99
C THR A 5 -29.00 7.06 -19.70
N ALA A 6 -28.17 6.67 -18.74
CA ALA A 6 -28.59 6.31 -17.38
C ALA A 6 -29.34 7.47 -16.71
N ALA A 7 -28.81 8.70 -16.78
CA ALA A 7 -29.46 9.88 -16.23
C ALA A 7 -30.77 10.21 -16.94
N ASN A 8 -30.98 9.78 -18.19
CA ASN A 8 -32.21 10.01 -18.95
C ASN A 8 -33.32 8.99 -18.67
N GLN A 9 -33.11 7.99 -17.81
CA GLN A 9 -34.07 6.90 -17.58
C GLN A 9 -35.51 7.40 -17.28
N LEU A 10 -35.69 8.41 -16.42
CA LEU A 10 -37.03 8.95 -16.11
C LEU A 10 -37.64 9.77 -17.26
N HIS A 11 -36.81 10.45 -18.06
CA HIS A 11 -37.28 11.13 -19.27
C HIS A 11 -37.77 10.10 -20.30
N ASP A 12 -37.02 9.03 -20.47
CA ASP A 12 -37.38 7.93 -21.36
C ASP A 12 -38.65 7.22 -20.89
N PHE A 13 -38.80 6.99 -19.58
CA PHE A 13 -40.03 6.43 -19.00
C PHE A 13 -41.24 7.32 -19.32
N LYS A 14 -41.13 8.64 -19.09
CA LYS A 14 -42.19 9.61 -19.42
C LYS A 14 -42.55 9.59 -20.91
N ASN A 15 -41.56 9.50 -21.79
CA ASN A 15 -41.78 9.53 -23.24
C ASN A 15 -42.34 8.21 -23.80
N ASN A 16 -42.05 7.07 -23.16
CA ASN A 16 -42.49 5.75 -23.59
C ASN A 16 -43.83 5.31 -22.98
N ALA A 17 -44.28 5.91 -21.88
CA ALA A 17 -45.57 5.59 -21.28
C ALA A 17 -46.73 5.94 -22.25
N LEU A 18 -47.64 4.98 -22.49
CA LEU A 18 -48.88 5.22 -23.22
C LEU A 18 -49.63 6.39 -22.54
N LYS A 19 -50.15 7.32 -23.35
CA LYS A 19 -50.63 8.68 -22.99
C LYS A 19 -51.68 8.84 -21.87
N LYS A 20 -52.03 7.81 -21.10
CA LYS A 20 -53.07 7.89 -20.07
C LYS A 20 -52.47 7.64 -18.68
N THR A 21 -52.44 8.69 -17.85
CA THR A 21 -52.12 8.58 -16.43
C THR A 21 -53.15 7.67 -15.75
N GLU A 22 -52.69 6.64 -15.05
CA GLU A 22 -53.56 5.73 -14.29
C GLU A 22 -53.83 6.28 -12.88
N SER A 23 -54.92 5.81 -12.25
CA SER A 23 -55.26 6.19 -10.87
C SER A 23 -54.33 5.49 -9.89
N ILE A 24 -53.88 6.20 -8.86
CA ILE A 24 -53.12 5.60 -7.75
C ILE A 24 -54.04 4.62 -7.01
N THR A 25 -53.54 3.44 -6.68
CA THR A 25 -54.26 2.45 -5.88
C THR A 25 -53.49 2.03 -4.64
N THR A 26 -54.20 1.49 -3.65
CA THR A 26 -53.59 0.69 -2.56
C THR A 26 -53.08 -0.64 -3.10
N SER A 27 -52.35 -1.41 -2.27
CA SER A 27 -51.89 -2.76 -2.64
C SER A 27 -53.02 -3.76 -2.90
N SER A 28 -54.23 -3.50 -2.40
CA SER A 28 -55.45 -4.27 -2.67
C SER A 28 -56.23 -3.78 -3.89
N GLY A 29 -55.70 -2.80 -4.63
CA GLY A 29 -56.33 -2.25 -5.83
C GLY A 29 -57.41 -1.17 -5.58
N ASN A 30 -57.56 -0.66 -4.36
CA ASN A 30 -58.54 0.39 -4.08
C ASN A 30 -58.04 1.75 -4.58
N PRO A 31 -58.83 2.55 -5.30
CA PRO A 31 -58.40 3.88 -5.74
C PRO A 31 -58.16 4.82 -4.55
N VAL A 32 -57.10 5.63 -4.65
CA VAL A 32 -56.68 6.59 -3.60
C VAL A 32 -57.14 8.00 -3.98
N GLY A 33 -57.93 8.64 -3.11
CA GLY A 33 -58.42 10.00 -3.33
C GLY A 33 -57.38 11.09 -3.02
N ILE A 34 -56.67 10.98 -1.89
CA ILE A 34 -55.67 11.95 -1.41
C ILE A 34 -54.39 11.17 -1.06
N GLN A 35 -53.23 11.61 -1.58
CA GLN A 35 -51.96 10.87 -1.50
C GLN A 35 -50.88 11.60 -0.67
N ASP A 36 -51.05 12.90 -0.45
CA ASP A 36 -50.11 13.81 0.18
C ASP A 36 -50.47 14.17 1.62
N ALA A 37 -51.57 13.62 2.16
CA ALA A 37 -52.01 13.86 3.53
C ALA A 37 -52.50 12.58 4.22
N SER A 38 -52.24 12.49 5.52
CA SER A 38 -52.82 11.49 6.42
C SER A 38 -54.18 11.94 6.94
N MET A 39 -55.03 10.99 7.31
CA MET A 39 -56.32 11.26 7.93
C MET A 39 -56.13 11.76 9.37
N THR A 40 -56.70 12.94 9.68
CA THR A 40 -56.53 13.64 10.96
C THR A 40 -57.85 14.17 11.52
N VAL A 41 -57.90 14.44 12.84
CA VAL A 41 -59.04 15.13 13.48
C VAL A 41 -58.98 16.64 13.18
N GLY A 42 -59.43 17.02 11.98
CA GLY A 42 -59.29 18.38 11.46
C GLY A 42 -57.86 18.71 11.03
N PRO A 43 -57.62 19.86 10.36
CA PRO A 43 -56.34 20.14 9.67
C PRO A 43 -55.07 20.17 10.53
N ARG A 44 -55.20 20.22 11.87
CA ARG A 44 -54.08 20.25 12.84
C ARG A 44 -54.23 19.22 13.96
N GLY A 45 -55.14 18.26 13.81
CA GLY A 45 -55.39 17.24 14.81
C GLY A 45 -54.44 16.04 14.69
N PRO A 46 -54.51 15.09 15.64
CA PRO A 46 -53.76 13.84 15.58
C PRO A 46 -54.23 12.97 14.39
N ILE A 47 -53.33 12.10 13.91
CA ILE A 47 -53.63 11.09 12.90
C ILE A 47 -54.55 9.99 13.44
N LEU A 48 -55.32 9.36 12.56
CA LEU A 48 -56.25 8.28 12.91
C LEU A 48 -55.76 6.91 12.45
N LEU A 49 -55.90 5.90 13.29
CA LEU A 49 -55.53 4.51 12.98
C LEU A 49 -56.36 3.93 11.82
N GLN A 50 -57.54 4.48 11.54
CA GLN A 50 -58.39 4.04 10.42
C GLN A 50 -57.85 4.45 9.04
N ASP A 51 -56.75 5.20 8.96
CA ASP A 51 -56.06 5.52 7.70
C ASP A 51 -55.28 4.30 7.18
N THR A 52 -56.01 3.32 6.65
CA THR A 52 -55.45 2.04 6.20
C THR A 52 -54.51 2.19 5.00
N HIS A 53 -54.67 3.24 4.18
CA HIS A 53 -53.76 3.55 3.08
C HIS A 53 -52.39 4.00 3.60
N PHE A 54 -52.37 4.96 4.53
CA PHE A 54 -51.14 5.39 5.21
C PHE A 54 -50.42 4.21 5.88
N LEU A 55 -51.16 3.39 6.63
CA LEU A 55 -50.59 2.22 7.30
C LEU A 55 -50.00 1.22 6.31
N ASN A 56 -50.73 0.88 5.24
CA ASN A 56 -50.26 -0.08 4.24
C ASN A 56 -48.99 0.41 3.53
N LYS A 57 -48.95 1.70 3.15
CA LYS A 57 -47.77 2.32 2.51
C LYS A 57 -46.53 2.25 3.40
N LEU A 58 -46.66 2.54 4.70
CA LEU A 58 -45.55 2.44 5.65
C LEU A 58 -45.10 0.98 5.87
N GLN A 59 -46.05 0.05 6.00
CA GLN A 59 -45.74 -1.37 6.16
C GLN A 59 -44.92 -1.92 4.99
N THR A 60 -45.33 -1.62 3.75
CA THR A 60 -44.58 -2.06 2.55
C THR A 60 -43.18 -1.45 2.52
N PHE A 61 -43.05 -0.15 2.81
CA PHE A 61 -41.74 0.54 2.86
C PHE A 61 -40.78 -0.11 3.88
N HIS A 62 -41.28 -0.45 5.08
CA HIS A 62 -40.46 -1.11 6.11
C HIS A 62 -39.94 -2.50 5.68
N THR A 63 -40.57 -3.13 4.69
CA THR A 63 -40.24 -4.48 4.21
C THR A 63 -39.55 -4.50 2.84
N GLU A 64 -39.09 -3.37 2.33
CA GLU A 64 -38.41 -3.32 1.01
C GLU A 64 -37.05 -4.02 0.98
N ARG A 65 -36.33 -4.11 2.11
CA ARG A 65 -34.98 -4.67 2.17
C ARG A 65 -35.03 -6.17 2.45
N ILE A 66 -34.28 -6.92 1.65
CA ILE A 66 -33.96 -8.33 1.88
C ILE A 66 -32.48 -8.44 2.29
N PRO A 67 -32.03 -9.56 2.87
CA PRO A 67 -30.60 -9.78 3.10
C PRO A 67 -29.82 -9.65 1.79
N GLU A 68 -28.66 -8.99 1.84
CA GLU A 68 -27.73 -9.00 0.71
C GLU A 68 -27.06 -10.36 0.56
N ARG A 69 -26.32 -10.56 -0.54
CA ARG A 69 -25.48 -11.76 -0.69
C ARG A 69 -24.33 -11.72 0.32
N VAL A 70 -24.03 -12.85 0.96
CA VAL A 70 -22.95 -12.95 1.96
C VAL A 70 -21.59 -12.53 1.40
N ALA A 71 -21.32 -12.85 0.14
CA ALA A 71 -20.22 -12.34 -0.66
C ALA A 71 -20.79 -11.94 -2.03
N TYR A 72 -20.08 -11.08 -2.76
CA TYR A 72 -20.56 -10.57 -4.04
C TYR A 72 -21.84 -9.72 -3.98
N ALA A 73 -22.01 -8.97 -2.89
CA ALA A 73 -23.20 -8.14 -2.65
C ALA A 73 -23.30 -6.98 -3.66
N LYS A 74 -22.27 -6.15 -3.79
CA LYS A 74 -22.22 -5.09 -4.81
C LYS A 74 -22.05 -5.67 -6.21
N GLY A 75 -22.96 -5.35 -7.11
CA GLY A 75 -22.86 -5.78 -8.50
C GLY A 75 -23.95 -5.24 -9.40
N CYS A 76 -23.79 -5.46 -10.70
CA CYS A 76 -24.77 -5.09 -11.72
C CYS A 76 -24.89 -6.20 -12.76
N GLY A 77 -25.82 -6.07 -13.69
CA GLY A 77 -26.01 -7.10 -14.69
C GLY A 77 -26.87 -6.66 -15.85
N GLY A 78 -27.02 -7.56 -16.80
CA GLY A 78 -27.80 -7.37 -18.01
C GLY A 78 -28.23 -8.71 -18.59
N PHE A 79 -29.00 -8.61 -19.66
CA PHE A 79 -29.58 -9.76 -20.36
C PHE A 79 -29.15 -9.73 -21.82
N GLY A 80 -29.27 -10.89 -22.45
CA GLY A 80 -29.13 -11.02 -23.89
C GLY A 80 -29.16 -12.47 -24.30
N TYR A 81 -28.20 -12.89 -25.12
CA TYR A 81 -28.15 -14.27 -25.60
C TYR A 81 -26.73 -14.81 -25.72
N PHE A 82 -26.63 -16.12 -25.61
CA PHE A 82 -25.50 -16.93 -26.03
C PHE A 82 -25.78 -17.48 -27.43
N GLU A 83 -24.83 -17.35 -28.35
CA GLU A 83 -24.89 -17.93 -29.69
C GLU A 83 -23.75 -18.93 -29.87
N VAL A 84 -24.07 -20.17 -30.23
CA VAL A 84 -23.06 -21.18 -30.58
C VAL A 84 -22.39 -20.79 -31.90
N THR A 85 -21.06 -20.77 -31.96
CA THR A 85 -20.31 -20.44 -33.17
C THR A 85 -19.52 -21.62 -33.71
N HIS A 86 -19.20 -22.60 -32.85
CA HIS A 86 -18.42 -23.78 -33.19
C HIS A 86 -19.09 -25.03 -32.61
N ASP A 87 -19.08 -26.11 -33.37
CA ASP A 87 -19.62 -27.39 -32.93
C ASP A 87 -18.68 -28.07 -31.93
N ILE A 88 -19.21 -28.36 -30.75
CA ILE A 88 -18.52 -29.12 -29.69
C ILE A 88 -19.28 -30.39 -29.28
N SER A 89 -20.22 -30.86 -30.11
CA SER A 89 -21.04 -32.05 -29.87
C SER A 89 -20.21 -33.31 -29.61
N LYS A 90 -19.00 -33.39 -30.20
CA LYS A 90 -17.99 -34.41 -29.91
C LYS A 90 -17.69 -34.56 -28.41
N TYR A 91 -17.82 -33.49 -27.65
CA TYR A 91 -17.46 -33.42 -26.24
C TYR A 91 -18.67 -33.26 -25.31
N CYS A 92 -19.75 -32.65 -25.76
CA CYS A 92 -20.90 -32.30 -24.91
C CYS A 92 -22.23 -32.43 -25.66
N ALA A 93 -23.16 -33.20 -25.09
CA ALA A 93 -24.51 -33.41 -25.60
C ALA A 93 -25.56 -32.43 -25.04
N ALA A 94 -25.13 -31.38 -24.34
CA ALA A 94 -26.03 -30.39 -23.76
C ALA A 94 -26.78 -29.61 -24.84
N SER A 95 -28.09 -29.44 -24.68
CA SER A 95 -28.98 -28.85 -25.69
C SER A 95 -28.56 -27.45 -26.16
N LEU A 96 -27.98 -26.63 -25.28
CA LEU A 96 -27.49 -25.30 -25.63
C LEU A 96 -26.33 -25.31 -26.65
N PHE A 97 -25.60 -26.42 -26.79
CA PHE A 97 -24.48 -26.57 -27.74
C PHE A 97 -24.83 -27.40 -28.97
N SER A 98 -26.10 -27.81 -29.12
CA SER A 98 -26.53 -28.79 -30.11
C SER A 98 -26.43 -28.35 -31.58
N GLU A 99 -26.44 -27.04 -31.85
CA GLU A 99 -26.44 -26.52 -33.21
C GLU A 99 -25.74 -25.16 -33.27
N VAL A 100 -24.90 -24.96 -34.30
CA VAL A 100 -24.25 -23.67 -34.58
C VAL A 100 -25.32 -22.64 -34.97
N LYS A 101 -25.17 -21.39 -34.51
CA LYS A 101 -26.14 -20.27 -34.57
C LYS A 101 -27.35 -20.41 -33.65
N ARG A 102 -27.48 -21.50 -32.88
CA ARG A 102 -28.50 -21.59 -31.83
C ARG A 102 -28.31 -20.47 -30.83
N ARG A 103 -29.41 -19.76 -30.52
CA ARG A 103 -29.44 -18.71 -29.51
C ARG A 103 -30.15 -19.16 -28.25
N THR A 104 -29.47 -19.04 -27.13
CA THR A 104 -29.98 -19.33 -25.79
C THR A 104 -30.07 -18.03 -25.02
N PRO A 105 -31.25 -17.63 -24.49
CA PRO A 105 -31.35 -16.46 -23.64
C PRO A 105 -30.43 -16.58 -22.42
N ILE A 106 -29.82 -15.47 -22.01
CA ILE A 106 -28.95 -15.43 -20.84
C ILE A 106 -29.26 -14.24 -19.92
N ALA A 107 -28.91 -14.41 -18.66
CA ALA A 107 -28.78 -13.33 -17.70
C ALA A 107 -27.37 -13.35 -17.09
N VAL A 108 -26.73 -12.19 -17.01
CA VAL A 108 -25.36 -12.07 -16.48
C VAL A 108 -25.35 -11.10 -15.32
N ARG A 109 -24.62 -11.45 -14.25
CA ARG A 109 -24.35 -10.57 -13.13
C ARG A 109 -22.84 -10.49 -12.86
N PHE A 110 -22.34 -9.27 -12.83
CA PHE A 110 -21.00 -8.91 -12.39
C PHE A 110 -21.03 -8.38 -10.97
N SER A 111 -19.91 -8.47 -10.25
CA SER A 111 -19.85 -8.02 -8.85
C SER A 111 -18.42 -7.82 -8.37
N THR A 112 -18.20 -7.02 -7.32
CA THR A 112 -17.01 -7.12 -6.47
C THR A 112 -17.17 -8.30 -5.50
N PHE A 113 -16.14 -8.74 -4.77
CA PHE A 113 -16.25 -9.90 -3.86
C PHE A 113 -16.53 -9.51 -2.41
N SER A 114 -15.75 -8.59 -1.86
CA SER A 114 -15.64 -8.30 -0.42
C SER A 114 -16.59 -7.21 0.11
N GLY A 115 -17.06 -6.32 -0.77
CA GLY A 115 -17.88 -5.16 -0.45
C GLY A 115 -19.36 -5.50 -0.21
N GLU A 116 -20.00 -4.77 0.72
CA GLU A 116 -21.45 -4.76 0.92
C GLU A 116 -22.16 -4.06 -0.26
N SER A 117 -23.49 -4.12 -0.34
CA SER A 117 -24.27 -3.60 -1.49
C SER A 117 -24.04 -2.11 -1.80
N GLY A 118 -23.68 -1.30 -0.78
CA GLY A 118 -23.40 0.12 -0.92
C GLY A 118 -21.92 0.48 -1.14
N SER A 119 -21.05 -0.51 -1.34
CA SER A 119 -19.61 -0.29 -1.57
C SER A 119 -19.28 0.20 -2.98
N ASN A 120 -18.02 0.54 -3.21
CA ASN A 120 -17.52 1.12 -4.47
C ASN A 120 -17.10 0.00 -5.45
N GLU A 121 -17.27 0.22 -6.76
CA GLU A 121 -16.98 -0.82 -7.77
C GLU A 121 -15.52 -0.83 -8.26
N THR A 122 -14.85 0.32 -8.28
CA THR A 122 -13.45 0.48 -8.71
C THR A 122 -12.46 0.20 -7.59
N VAL A 123 -12.67 -0.90 -6.86
CA VAL A 123 -11.81 -1.37 -5.77
C VAL A 123 -10.96 -2.54 -6.21
N ARG A 124 -9.76 -2.66 -5.64
CA ARG A 124 -8.87 -3.82 -5.84
C ARG A 124 -9.48 -5.05 -5.20
N ASP A 125 -10.07 -5.91 -6.02
CA ASP A 125 -10.84 -7.06 -5.57
C ASP A 125 -11.05 -8.05 -6.73
N SER A 126 -11.34 -9.32 -6.40
CA SER A 126 -11.86 -10.24 -7.41
C SER A 126 -13.23 -9.75 -7.90
N LYS A 127 -13.50 -9.96 -9.19
CA LYS A 127 -14.78 -9.62 -9.80
C LYS A 127 -15.54 -10.88 -10.17
N GLY A 128 -16.72 -11.05 -9.59
CA GLY A 128 -17.62 -12.14 -9.94
C GLY A 128 -18.15 -11.98 -11.37
N PHE A 129 -18.28 -13.10 -12.09
CA PHE A 129 -18.82 -13.18 -13.46
C PHE A 129 -19.73 -14.40 -13.53
N ALA A 130 -21.01 -14.20 -13.21
CA ALA A 130 -22.01 -15.25 -13.20
C ALA A 130 -22.90 -15.17 -14.44
N VAL A 131 -23.08 -16.28 -15.15
CA VAL A 131 -23.88 -16.40 -16.37
C VAL A 131 -24.93 -17.50 -16.17
N LYS A 132 -26.19 -17.14 -16.36
CA LYS A 132 -27.35 -18.03 -16.34
C LYS A 132 -27.83 -18.25 -17.77
N PHE A 133 -27.91 -19.50 -18.19
CA PHE A 133 -28.42 -19.92 -19.48
C PHE A 133 -29.82 -20.52 -19.30
N TYR A 134 -30.82 -19.96 -19.96
CA TYR A 134 -32.17 -20.51 -19.98
C TYR A 134 -32.28 -21.47 -21.16
N THR A 135 -32.02 -22.76 -20.91
CA THR A 135 -31.99 -23.81 -21.95
C THR A 135 -33.32 -24.55 -22.01
N GLU A 136 -33.46 -25.42 -22.99
CA GLU A 136 -34.63 -26.29 -23.15
C GLU A 136 -34.62 -27.49 -22.20
N ASP A 137 -33.46 -27.76 -21.57
CA ASP A 137 -33.31 -28.80 -20.54
C ASP A 137 -33.29 -28.21 -19.11
N GLY A 138 -33.59 -26.91 -18.96
CA GLY A 138 -33.61 -26.21 -17.68
C GLY A 138 -32.62 -25.06 -17.60
N ILE A 139 -32.14 -24.76 -16.39
CA ILE A 139 -31.15 -23.70 -16.18
C ILE A 139 -29.77 -24.32 -16.07
N PHE A 140 -28.82 -23.75 -16.80
CA PHE A 140 -27.39 -23.97 -16.59
C PHE A 140 -26.77 -22.67 -16.05
N ASP A 141 -26.06 -22.74 -14.93
CA ASP A 141 -25.36 -21.58 -14.36
C ASP A 141 -23.84 -21.82 -14.33
N ILE A 142 -23.09 -20.93 -14.99
CA ILE A 142 -21.64 -20.83 -14.79
C ILE A 142 -21.39 -19.66 -13.84
N VAL A 143 -20.91 -19.96 -12.63
CA VAL A 143 -20.67 -18.94 -11.61
C VAL A 143 -19.17 -18.75 -11.42
N GLY A 144 -18.60 -17.90 -12.26
CA GLY A 144 -17.17 -17.65 -12.37
C GLY A 144 -16.71 -16.34 -11.73
N GLN A 145 -15.47 -15.98 -12.06
CA GLN A 145 -14.84 -14.71 -11.68
C GLN A 145 -13.87 -14.23 -12.78
N ASN A 146 -13.27 -13.06 -12.62
CA ASN A 146 -12.34 -12.47 -13.59
C ASN A 146 -10.90 -13.02 -13.53
N CYS A 147 -10.59 -13.85 -12.53
CA CYS A 147 -9.33 -14.56 -12.41
C CYS A 147 -9.51 -16.06 -12.70
N PRO A 148 -8.55 -16.71 -13.40
CA PRO A 148 -8.65 -18.14 -13.73
C PRO A 148 -8.39 -19.08 -12.54
N VAL A 149 -8.01 -18.56 -11.37
CA VAL A 149 -7.71 -19.31 -10.15
C VAL A 149 -8.50 -18.78 -8.96
N PHE A 150 -8.85 -19.67 -8.04
CA PHE A 150 -9.43 -19.33 -6.73
C PHE A 150 -8.33 -19.11 -5.68
N SER A 151 -8.69 -18.50 -4.55
CA SER A 151 -7.73 -18.21 -3.47
C SER A 151 -7.43 -19.40 -2.57
N ILE A 152 -8.31 -20.41 -2.51
CA ILE A 152 -8.18 -21.58 -1.64
C ILE A 152 -8.60 -22.85 -2.40
N ARG A 153 -8.15 -24.02 -1.92
CA ARG A 153 -8.45 -25.33 -2.56
C ARG A 153 -9.49 -26.18 -1.85
N ASP A 154 -9.85 -25.85 -0.61
CA ASP A 154 -10.86 -26.59 0.16
C ASP A 154 -11.97 -25.67 0.68
N PRO A 155 -13.27 -26.03 0.46
CA PRO A 155 -14.38 -25.17 0.83
C PRO A 155 -14.52 -24.96 2.34
N LEU A 156 -13.91 -25.81 3.17
CA LEU A 156 -13.92 -25.63 4.63
C LEU A 156 -13.30 -24.29 5.06
N LEU A 157 -12.33 -23.78 4.30
CA LEU A 157 -11.68 -22.49 4.57
C LEU A 157 -12.45 -21.29 4.01
N PHE A 158 -13.51 -21.50 3.23
CA PHE A 158 -14.23 -20.41 2.58
C PHE A 158 -14.87 -19.40 3.56
N PRO A 159 -15.50 -19.83 4.68
CA PRO A 159 -15.99 -18.88 5.68
C PRO A 159 -14.86 -18.02 6.28
N SER A 160 -13.71 -18.62 6.61
CA SER A 160 -12.53 -17.90 7.12
C SER A 160 -12.01 -16.89 6.10
N LEU A 161 -11.90 -17.29 4.83
CA LEU A 161 -11.54 -16.40 3.72
C LEU A 161 -12.52 -15.21 3.63
N VAL A 162 -13.83 -15.45 3.67
CA VAL A 162 -14.83 -14.39 3.60
C VAL A 162 -14.74 -13.47 4.83
N HIS A 163 -14.47 -14.00 6.02
CA HIS A 163 -14.29 -13.19 7.23
C HIS A 163 -13.09 -12.24 7.12
N VAL A 164 -11.94 -12.72 6.63
CA VAL A 164 -10.69 -11.93 6.60
C VAL A 164 -10.70 -10.85 5.52
N VAL A 165 -11.46 -11.04 4.45
CA VAL A 165 -11.67 -9.98 3.45
C VAL A 165 -12.77 -9.00 3.87
N LYS A 166 -13.57 -9.31 4.89
CA LYS A 166 -14.68 -8.48 5.40
C LYS A 166 -14.22 -7.51 6.50
N ARG A 167 -15.08 -7.28 7.48
CA ARG A 167 -14.91 -6.30 8.54
C ARG A 167 -14.48 -7.01 9.81
N ASN A 168 -13.58 -6.41 10.56
CA ASN A 168 -13.24 -6.85 11.89
C ASN A 168 -14.51 -6.91 12.76
N PRO A 169 -14.74 -8.00 13.50
CA PRO A 169 -15.99 -8.24 14.20
C PRO A 169 -16.25 -7.27 15.36
N GLN A 170 -15.20 -6.64 15.91
CA GLN A 170 -15.32 -5.67 17.00
C GLN A 170 -15.47 -4.23 16.47
N THR A 171 -14.60 -3.83 15.53
CA THR A 171 -14.54 -2.44 15.06
C THR A 171 -15.44 -2.15 13.87
N HIS A 172 -15.87 -3.20 13.16
CA HIS A 172 -16.60 -3.12 11.91
C HIS A 172 -15.84 -2.40 10.76
N LEU A 173 -14.51 -2.29 10.88
CA LEU A 173 -13.60 -1.70 9.88
C LEU A 173 -12.88 -2.78 9.05
N ARG A 174 -12.31 -2.41 7.90
CA ARG A 174 -11.35 -3.26 7.19
C ARG A 174 -10.06 -3.39 8.01
N ASP A 175 -9.47 -4.57 8.02
CA ASP A 175 -8.35 -4.90 8.89
C ASP A 175 -7.26 -5.62 8.09
N ALA A 176 -6.10 -4.97 7.98
CA ALA A 176 -4.98 -5.49 7.22
C ALA A 176 -4.30 -6.66 7.93
N ASP A 177 -4.30 -6.69 9.28
CA ASP A 177 -3.75 -7.81 10.04
C ASP A 177 -4.60 -9.06 9.82
N MET A 178 -5.93 -8.96 9.90
CA MET A 178 -6.82 -10.10 9.60
C MET A 178 -6.59 -10.66 8.20
N TYR A 179 -6.51 -9.79 7.20
CA TYR A 179 -6.28 -10.19 5.81
C TYR A 179 -4.93 -10.89 5.66
N TRP A 180 -3.84 -10.24 6.06
CA TRP A 180 -2.48 -10.75 5.80
C TRP A 180 -2.08 -11.90 6.71
N ASP A 181 -2.60 -11.98 7.94
CA ASP A 181 -2.32 -13.11 8.84
C ASP A 181 -2.89 -14.41 8.29
N PHE A 182 -4.12 -14.41 7.76
CA PHE A 182 -4.69 -15.58 7.09
C PHE A 182 -3.95 -15.93 5.81
N MET A 183 -3.76 -14.95 4.91
CA MET A 183 -3.12 -15.20 3.61
C MET A 183 -1.68 -15.71 3.78
N SER A 184 -0.95 -15.23 4.78
CA SER A 184 0.41 -15.69 5.08
C SER A 184 0.48 -17.08 5.76
N GLN A 185 -0.62 -17.58 6.29
CA GLN A 185 -0.70 -18.94 6.85
C GLN A 185 -1.32 -19.95 5.88
N CYS A 186 -1.90 -19.47 4.79
CA CYS A 186 -2.44 -20.29 3.70
C CYS A 186 -1.67 -20.00 2.39
N PRO A 187 -0.47 -20.55 2.18
CA PRO A 187 0.36 -20.26 1.00
C PRO A 187 -0.33 -20.56 -0.35
N GLU A 188 -1.35 -21.42 -0.37
CA GLU A 188 -2.20 -21.68 -1.54
C GLU A 188 -2.85 -20.41 -2.13
N THR A 189 -2.94 -19.34 -1.36
CA THR A 189 -3.48 -18.04 -1.76
C THR A 189 -2.53 -17.21 -2.64
N ILE A 190 -1.24 -17.54 -2.70
CA ILE A 190 -0.20 -16.72 -3.34
C ILE A 190 -0.47 -16.44 -4.81
N HIS A 191 -0.84 -17.46 -5.58
CA HIS A 191 -1.09 -17.29 -7.01
C HIS A 191 -2.25 -16.32 -7.27
N TYR A 192 -3.32 -16.43 -6.47
CA TYR A 192 -4.44 -15.50 -6.49
C TYR A 192 -4.01 -14.08 -6.09
N MET A 193 -3.21 -13.93 -5.02
CA MET A 193 -2.71 -12.63 -4.56
C MET A 193 -1.89 -11.92 -5.64
N CYS A 194 -1.00 -12.63 -6.35
CA CYS A 194 -0.25 -12.06 -7.47
C CYS A 194 -1.18 -11.47 -8.54
N MET A 195 -2.32 -12.09 -8.82
CA MET A 195 -3.28 -11.60 -9.83
C MET A 195 -4.11 -10.41 -9.34
N ILE A 196 -4.58 -10.42 -8.08
CA ILE A 196 -5.45 -9.36 -7.54
C ILE A 196 -4.66 -8.10 -7.16
N PHE A 197 -3.42 -8.25 -6.69
CA PHE A 197 -2.54 -7.11 -6.48
C PHE A 197 -1.84 -6.63 -7.76
N GLY A 198 -1.94 -7.41 -8.85
CA GLY A 198 -1.64 -6.92 -10.20
C GLY A 198 -2.79 -6.10 -10.78
N ASP A 199 -2.61 -5.61 -12.02
CA ASP A 199 -3.57 -4.70 -12.65
C ASP A 199 -4.99 -5.31 -12.80
N ARG A 200 -5.10 -6.64 -12.88
CA ARG A 200 -6.39 -7.36 -13.01
C ARG A 200 -7.34 -7.17 -11.82
N GLY A 201 -6.84 -6.71 -10.67
CA GLY A 201 -7.68 -6.43 -9.50
C GLY A 201 -8.60 -5.22 -9.67
N ILE A 202 -8.31 -4.32 -10.61
CA ILE A 202 -9.02 -3.05 -10.83
C ILE A 202 -9.35 -2.86 -12.33
N PRO A 203 -10.22 -3.70 -12.92
CA PRO A 203 -10.58 -3.56 -14.33
C PRO A 203 -11.30 -2.24 -14.61
N ASP A 204 -11.12 -1.69 -15.81
CA ASP A 204 -11.84 -0.49 -16.26
C ASP A 204 -13.25 -0.88 -16.74
N GLY A 205 -14.17 -1.01 -15.77
CA GLY A 205 -15.52 -1.50 -16.03
C GLY A 205 -15.58 -3.01 -16.30
N TYR A 206 -16.77 -3.59 -16.18
CA TYR A 206 -16.95 -5.04 -16.32
C TYR A 206 -16.78 -5.53 -17.76
N ARG A 207 -16.94 -4.64 -18.76
CA ARG A 207 -16.86 -5.00 -20.18
C ARG A 207 -15.42 -5.29 -20.63
N HIS A 208 -14.43 -4.81 -19.89
CA HIS A 208 -13.00 -4.92 -20.22
C HIS A 208 -12.26 -5.97 -19.38
N MET A 209 -12.98 -6.92 -18.77
CA MET A 209 -12.37 -8.07 -18.10
C MET A 209 -12.79 -9.40 -18.74
N ASN A 210 -11.92 -10.39 -18.61
CA ASN A 210 -12.27 -11.78 -18.92
C ASN A 210 -13.12 -12.38 -17.79
N GLY A 211 -13.77 -13.51 -18.07
CA GLY A 211 -14.42 -14.37 -17.09
C GLY A 211 -13.92 -15.81 -17.19
N TYR A 212 -13.92 -16.52 -16.07
CA TYR A 212 -13.44 -17.90 -15.98
C TYR A 212 -14.34 -18.70 -15.05
N SER A 213 -14.65 -19.95 -15.41
CA SER A 213 -15.33 -20.87 -14.49
C SER A 213 -14.49 -21.21 -13.27
N VAL A 214 -13.16 -21.05 -13.38
CA VAL A 214 -12.12 -21.47 -12.43
C VAL A 214 -12.02 -22.98 -12.32
N HIS A 215 -13.13 -23.61 -11.96
CA HIS A 215 -13.27 -25.04 -11.77
C HIS A 215 -13.29 -25.77 -13.11
N ALA A 216 -12.76 -26.99 -13.08
CA ALA A 216 -13.06 -27.98 -14.09
C ALA A 216 -14.49 -28.49 -13.91
N TYR A 217 -15.20 -28.69 -15.01
CA TYR A 217 -16.44 -29.43 -15.13
C TYR A 217 -16.18 -30.71 -15.91
N LYS A 218 -17.14 -31.62 -15.99
CA LYS A 218 -17.10 -32.77 -16.89
C LYS A 218 -18.15 -32.59 -17.98
N LEU A 219 -17.73 -32.61 -19.23
CA LEU A 219 -18.63 -32.64 -20.39
C LEU A 219 -18.83 -34.09 -20.81
N VAL A 220 -20.08 -34.43 -21.14
CA VAL A 220 -20.49 -35.78 -21.55
C VAL A 220 -21.12 -35.69 -22.92
N ASN A 221 -20.61 -36.46 -23.88
CA ASN A 221 -21.15 -36.52 -25.24
C ASN A 221 -22.30 -37.54 -25.36
N ASP A 222 -22.86 -37.68 -26.57
CA ASP A 222 -23.97 -38.58 -26.88
C ASP A 222 -23.62 -40.07 -26.75
N LYS A 223 -22.33 -40.41 -26.75
CA LYS A 223 -21.78 -41.74 -26.50
C LYS A 223 -21.46 -42.01 -25.03
N THR A 224 -21.84 -41.11 -24.13
CA THR A 224 -21.57 -41.19 -22.68
C THR A 224 -20.08 -41.13 -22.30
N GLU A 225 -19.24 -40.60 -23.19
CA GLU A 225 -17.82 -40.39 -22.94
C GLU A 225 -17.61 -39.04 -22.23
N GLY A 226 -16.84 -39.06 -21.14
CA GLY A 226 -16.56 -37.87 -20.33
C GLY A 226 -15.20 -37.23 -20.63
N VAL A 227 -15.16 -35.91 -20.72
CA VAL A 227 -13.92 -35.10 -20.78
C VAL A 227 -14.01 -33.94 -19.79
N PHE A 228 -12.91 -33.56 -19.13
CA PHE A 228 -12.92 -32.41 -18.23
C PHE A 228 -12.76 -31.11 -19.00
N ALA A 229 -13.44 -30.05 -18.57
CA ALA A 229 -13.42 -28.76 -19.23
C ALA A 229 -13.34 -27.57 -18.25
N LYS A 230 -12.54 -26.56 -18.57
CA LYS A 230 -12.62 -25.21 -17.96
C LYS A 230 -13.22 -24.24 -18.98
N PHE A 231 -14.16 -23.40 -18.56
CA PHE A 231 -14.81 -22.40 -19.42
C PHE A 231 -14.13 -21.03 -19.29
N HIS A 232 -13.92 -20.36 -20.42
CA HIS A 232 -13.26 -19.06 -20.52
C HIS A 232 -14.10 -18.09 -21.35
N PHE A 233 -14.49 -16.97 -20.76
CA PHE A 233 -15.14 -15.85 -21.43
C PHE A 233 -14.10 -14.77 -21.72
N ARG A 234 -13.67 -14.64 -22.97
CA ARG A 234 -12.71 -13.60 -23.38
C ARG A 234 -13.46 -12.36 -23.80
N THR A 235 -13.11 -11.20 -23.24
CA THR A 235 -13.75 -9.94 -23.63
C THR A 235 -13.39 -9.59 -25.06
N ASP A 236 -14.40 -9.30 -25.87
CA ASP A 236 -14.21 -8.85 -27.25
C ASP A 236 -13.90 -7.34 -27.31
N GLN A 237 -14.02 -6.62 -26.19
CA GLN A 237 -13.67 -5.21 -26.05
C GLN A 237 -12.18 -4.98 -25.74
N GLY A 238 -11.43 -6.06 -25.50
CA GLY A 238 -10.04 -6.01 -25.03
C GLY A 238 -9.93 -5.80 -23.52
N VAL A 239 -8.89 -6.37 -22.92
CA VAL A 239 -8.62 -6.24 -21.48
C VAL A 239 -8.07 -4.85 -21.17
N GLN A 240 -8.70 -4.13 -20.24
CA GLN A 240 -8.26 -2.82 -19.77
C GLN A 240 -8.41 -2.73 -18.25
N ASN A 241 -7.47 -2.06 -17.60
CA ASN A 241 -7.45 -1.88 -16.15
C ASN A 241 -7.18 -0.41 -15.81
N LEU A 242 -7.62 0.00 -14.62
CA LEU A 242 -7.34 1.31 -14.05
C LEU A 242 -5.98 1.27 -13.34
N ASP A 243 -5.31 2.42 -13.24
CA ASP A 243 -4.26 2.61 -12.24
C ASP A 243 -4.87 2.91 -10.85
N ASP A 244 -4.08 2.79 -9.79
CA ASP A 244 -4.56 2.94 -8.41
C ASP A 244 -5.10 4.35 -8.11
N GLU A 245 -4.49 5.41 -8.67
CA GLU A 245 -4.93 6.80 -8.45
C GLU A 245 -6.28 7.05 -9.11
N ARG A 246 -6.43 6.59 -10.36
CA ARG A 246 -7.69 6.69 -11.09
C ARG A 246 -8.80 5.88 -10.43
N ALA A 247 -8.50 4.66 -9.99
CA ALA A 247 -9.44 3.79 -9.29
C ALA A 247 -9.94 4.44 -7.98
N LEU A 248 -9.04 5.06 -7.21
CA LEU A 248 -9.39 5.79 -5.99
C LEU A 248 -10.24 7.03 -6.28
N CYS A 249 -9.89 7.79 -7.32
CA CYS A 249 -10.65 8.96 -7.75
C CYS A 249 -12.08 8.60 -8.16
N LEU A 250 -12.25 7.53 -8.95
CA LEU A 250 -13.56 7.01 -9.34
C LEU A 250 -14.34 6.48 -8.14
N ALA A 251 -13.70 5.74 -7.24
CA ALA A 251 -14.35 5.23 -6.03
C ALA A 251 -14.95 6.35 -5.15
N CYS A 252 -14.39 7.57 -5.23
CA CYS A 252 -14.90 8.75 -4.53
C CYS A 252 -15.98 9.50 -5.34
N ARG A 253 -15.78 9.68 -6.66
CA ARG A 253 -16.63 10.54 -7.50
C ARG A 253 -17.82 9.82 -8.12
N ASP A 254 -17.68 8.54 -8.44
CA ASP A 254 -18.70 7.69 -9.05
C ASP A 254 -18.54 6.25 -8.52
N PRO A 255 -18.99 5.97 -7.27
CA PRO A 255 -18.88 4.64 -6.67
C PRO A 255 -19.63 3.55 -7.46
N ASP A 256 -20.50 3.95 -8.40
CA ASP A 256 -21.29 3.10 -9.31
C ASP A 256 -20.75 3.12 -10.76
N TYR A 257 -19.46 3.42 -10.95
CA TYR A 257 -18.82 3.58 -12.26
C TYR A 257 -19.05 2.38 -13.19
N CYS A 258 -18.84 1.15 -12.71
CA CYS A 258 -18.95 -0.05 -13.55
C CYS A 258 -20.41 -0.35 -13.90
N THR A 259 -21.34 -0.09 -12.99
CA THR A 259 -22.79 -0.16 -13.21
C THR A 259 -23.22 0.83 -14.28
N ARG A 260 -22.78 2.09 -14.16
CA ARG A 260 -23.09 3.17 -15.10
C ARG A 260 -22.50 2.88 -16.49
N ASP A 261 -21.25 2.44 -16.55
CA ASP A 261 -20.57 2.05 -17.78
C ASP A 261 -21.33 0.94 -18.52
N LEU A 262 -21.69 -0.14 -17.82
CA LEU A 262 -22.42 -1.26 -18.41
C LEU A 262 -23.79 -0.81 -18.92
N PHE A 263 -24.55 -0.08 -18.09
CA PHE A 263 -25.89 0.39 -18.43
C PHE A 263 -25.85 1.30 -19.67
N ASN A 264 -24.99 2.31 -19.66
CA ASN A 264 -24.86 3.26 -20.75
C ASN A 264 -24.42 2.57 -22.05
N SER A 265 -23.49 1.61 -21.96
CA SER A 265 -23.00 0.87 -23.13
C SER A 265 -24.11 0.07 -23.80
N ILE A 266 -24.90 -0.69 -23.03
CA ILE A 266 -26.05 -1.44 -23.56
C ILE A 266 -27.09 -0.48 -24.14
N ARG A 267 -27.42 0.59 -23.43
CA ARG A 267 -28.44 1.57 -23.86
C ARG A 267 -28.06 2.30 -25.15
N ASN A 268 -26.76 2.51 -25.38
CA ASN A 268 -26.22 3.16 -26.58
C ASN A 268 -26.04 2.20 -27.77
N GLY A 269 -26.40 0.92 -27.64
CA GLY A 269 -26.18 -0.08 -28.69
C GLY A 269 -24.74 -0.62 -28.77
N ASN A 270 -23.86 -0.20 -27.84
CA ASN A 270 -22.49 -0.71 -27.71
C ASN A 270 -22.49 -1.99 -26.88
N TYR A 271 -23.18 -3.02 -27.38
CA TYR A 271 -23.44 -4.26 -26.65
C TYR A 271 -22.14 -4.97 -26.28
N PRO A 272 -21.81 -5.11 -24.99
CA PRO A 272 -20.63 -5.85 -24.60
C PRO A 272 -20.81 -7.33 -24.89
N SER A 273 -19.70 -7.94 -25.31
CA SER A 273 -19.68 -9.33 -25.71
C SER A 273 -18.41 -10.03 -25.30
N TRP A 274 -18.53 -11.35 -25.13
CA TRP A 274 -17.42 -12.22 -24.79
C TRP A 274 -17.47 -13.51 -25.60
N THR A 275 -16.34 -13.88 -26.18
CA THR A 275 -16.18 -15.18 -26.84
C THR A 275 -15.94 -16.27 -25.79
N LEU A 276 -16.81 -17.29 -25.79
CA LEU A 276 -16.70 -18.46 -24.94
C LEU A 276 -15.76 -19.50 -25.56
N TYR A 277 -14.77 -19.91 -24.79
CA TYR A 277 -13.86 -21.00 -25.08
C TYR A 277 -13.94 -22.08 -24.00
N VAL A 278 -13.51 -23.29 -24.35
CA VAL A 278 -13.21 -24.36 -23.39
C VAL A 278 -11.77 -24.83 -23.53
N GLN A 279 -11.13 -25.12 -22.40
CA GLN A 279 -9.97 -26.03 -22.37
C GLN A 279 -10.48 -27.43 -22.11
N LEU A 280 -9.87 -28.46 -22.68
CA LEU A 280 -10.27 -29.85 -22.47
C LEU A 280 -9.09 -30.71 -22.01
N LEU A 281 -9.34 -31.59 -21.03
CA LEU A 281 -8.41 -32.64 -20.61
C LEU A 281 -9.14 -33.99 -20.51
N THR A 282 -8.56 -35.02 -21.11
CA THR A 282 -8.97 -36.40 -20.86
C THR A 282 -8.59 -36.83 -19.45
N GLN A 283 -9.22 -37.90 -18.94
CA GLN A 283 -8.85 -38.49 -17.65
C GLN A 283 -7.35 -38.83 -17.56
N GLN A 284 -6.75 -39.29 -18.66
CA GLN A 284 -5.32 -39.64 -18.68
C GLN A 284 -4.43 -38.40 -18.65
N GLN A 285 -4.76 -37.35 -19.42
CA GLN A 285 -4.01 -36.11 -19.38
C GLN A 285 -4.09 -35.44 -18.02
N ALA A 286 -5.27 -35.43 -17.39
CA ALA A 286 -5.45 -34.90 -16.03
C ALA A 286 -4.56 -35.60 -15.00
N LYS A 287 -4.33 -36.91 -15.13
CA LYS A 287 -3.41 -37.67 -14.26
C LYS A 287 -1.93 -37.40 -14.53
N ASN A 288 -1.58 -36.95 -15.73
CA ASN A 288 -0.20 -36.74 -16.16
C ASN A 288 0.31 -35.32 -15.87
N LEU A 289 -0.55 -34.42 -15.37
CA LEU A 289 -0.12 -33.09 -14.94
C LEU A 289 0.76 -33.19 -13.67
N ASN A 290 1.74 -32.29 -13.56
CA ASN A 290 2.63 -32.21 -12.39
C ASN A 290 1.95 -31.59 -11.15
N PHE A 291 0.66 -31.29 -11.24
CA PHE A 291 -0.19 -30.76 -10.18
C PHE A 291 -1.61 -31.32 -10.36
N ASP A 292 -2.45 -31.24 -9.33
CA ASP A 292 -3.83 -31.70 -9.41
C ASP A 292 -4.64 -30.86 -10.41
N ALA A 293 -5.18 -31.52 -11.45
CA ALA A 293 -6.01 -30.90 -12.48
C ALA A 293 -7.28 -30.23 -11.90
N PHE A 294 -7.71 -30.66 -10.71
CA PHE A 294 -8.91 -30.20 -10.02
C PHE A 294 -8.60 -29.21 -8.88
N ASP A 295 -7.34 -28.84 -8.67
CA ASP A 295 -6.97 -27.76 -7.74
C ASP A 295 -7.35 -26.40 -8.35
N PRO A 296 -8.30 -25.66 -7.75
CA PRO A 296 -8.76 -24.39 -8.29
C PRO A 296 -7.73 -23.27 -8.13
N THR A 297 -6.65 -23.46 -7.36
CA THR A 297 -5.51 -22.52 -7.27
C THR A 297 -4.57 -22.63 -8.48
N LYS A 298 -4.83 -23.57 -9.40
CA LYS A 298 -4.02 -23.83 -10.59
C LYS A 298 -4.75 -23.49 -11.89
N ILE A 299 -3.99 -22.96 -12.84
CA ILE A 299 -4.39 -22.90 -14.25
C ILE A 299 -3.98 -24.19 -14.99
N TRP A 300 -4.69 -24.52 -16.07
CA TRP A 300 -4.18 -25.46 -17.06
C TRP A 300 -3.37 -24.66 -18.09
N PRO A 301 -2.05 -24.88 -18.23
CA PRO A 301 -1.23 -24.16 -19.21
C PRO A 301 -1.79 -24.32 -20.62
N TYR A 302 -1.75 -23.26 -21.43
CA TYR A 302 -2.29 -23.30 -22.80
C TYR A 302 -1.51 -24.25 -23.73
N THR A 303 -0.26 -24.58 -23.37
CA THR A 303 0.55 -25.59 -24.05
C THR A 303 0.03 -27.01 -23.86
N GLU A 304 -0.55 -27.30 -22.69
CA GLU A 304 -1.13 -28.60 -22.35
C GLU A 304 -2.60 -28.71 -22.76
N ALA A 305 -3.35 -27.61 -22.60
CA ALA A 305 -4.77 -27.53 -22.92
C ALA A 305 -5.07 -26.23 -23.69
N PRO A 306 -5.04 -26.23 -25.04
CA PRO A 306 -5.34 -25.04 -25.83
C PRO A 306 -6.82 -24.64 -25.72
N LEU A 307 -7.10 -23.36 -26.00
CA LEU A 307 -8.47 -22.84 -26.03
C LEU A 307 -9.20 -23.26 -27.30
N ILE A 308 -10.36 -23.90 -27.13
CA ILE A 308 -11.25 -24.30 -28.22
C ILE A 308 -12.46 -23.35 -28.22
N PRO A 309 -12.73 -22.63 -29.31
CA PRO A 309 -13.88 -21.72 -29.38
C PRO A 309 -15.18 -22.52 -29.35
N VAL A 310 -16.21 -21.95 -28.71
CA VAL A 310 -17.54 -22.57 -28.57
C VAL A 310 -18.64 -21.66 -29.08
N GLY A 311 -18.66 -20.41 -28.63
CA GLY A 311 -19.74 -19.49 -28.90
C GLY A 311 -19.45 -18.08 -28.41
N LYS A 312 -20.47 -17.24 -28.36
CA LYS A 312 -20.36 -15.84 -27.96
C LYS A 312 -21.55 -15.43 -27.11
N ILE A 313 -21.30 -14.74 -26.00
CA ILE A 313 -22.35 -14.08 -25.22
C ILE A 313 -22.41 -12.60 -25.59
N ILE A 314 -23.61 -12.06 -25.72
CA ILE A 314 -23.87 -10.65 -26.03
C ILE A 314 -24.93 -10.15 -25.05
N LEU A 315 -24.67 -9.01 -24.39
CA LEU A 315 -25.65 -8.34 -23.54
C LEU A 315 -26.27 -7.16 -24.28
N ASP A 316 -27.56 -7.27 -24.61
CA ASP A 316 -28.29 -6.31 -25.43
C ASP A 316 -29.45 -5.64 -24.68
N ARG A 317 -29.70 -6.02 -23.42
CA ARG A 317 -30.83 -5.49 -22.64
C ARG A 317 -30.46 -5.22 -21.18
N ASN A 318 -30.67 -3.97 -20.76
CA ASN A 318 -30.60 -3.59 -19.34
C ASN A 318 -31.79 -4.13 -18.53
N PRO A 319 -31.65 -4.31 -17.21
CA PRO A 319 -32.78 -4.64 -16.35
C PRO A 319 -33.84 -3.53 -16.38
N ALA A 320 -35.13 -3.90 -16.34
CA ALA A 320 -36.20 -2.90 -16.20
C ALA A 320 -36.33 -2.43 -14.75
N ASN A 321 -36.11 -3.33 -13.79
CA ASN A 321 -36.02 -3.00 -12.36
C ASN A 321 -34.83 -3.73 -11.72
N TYR A 322 -33.88 -2.98 -11.15
CA TYR A 322 -32.68 -3.56 -10.54
C TYR A 322 -33.01 -4.56 -9.43
N PHE A 323 -33.96 -4.26 -8.55
CA PHE A 323 -34.28 -5.14 -7.42
C PHE A 323 -34.90 -6.46 -7.87
N ALA A 324 -35.88 -6.41 -8.78
CA ALA A 324 -36.57 -7.58 -9.31
C ALA A 324 -35.66 -8.48 -10.15
N GLU A 325 -34.78 -7.87 -10.96
CA GLU A 325 -34.04 -8.58 -12.00
C GLU A 325 -32.57 -8.81 -11.66
N ILE A 326 -31.93 -7.97 -10.85
CA ILE A 326 -30.51 -8.12 -10.49
C ILE A 326 -30.35 -8.55 -9.04
N GLU A 327 -31.01 -7.85 -8.10
CA GLU A 327 -30.87 -8.17 -6.68
C GLU A 327 -31.46 -9.55 -6.37
N GLN A 328 -32.67 -9.84 -6.85
CA GLN A 328 -33.33 -11.15 -6.64
C GLN A 328 -32.82 -12.28 -7.55
N MET A 329 -31.88 -12.01 -8.47
CA MET A 329 -31.29 -13.04 -9.30
C MET A 329 -30.48 -14.05 -8.46
N ALA A 330 -30.69 -15.34 -8.69
CA ALA A 330 -30.03 -16.42 -7.98
C ALA A 330 -29.32 -17.35 -8.97
N PHE A 331 -28.03 -17.56 -8.74
CA PHE A 331 -27.21 -18.52 -9.48
C PHE A 331 -26.86 -19.69 -8.58
N SER A 332 -26.63 -20.88 -9.14
CA SER A 332 -26.07 -22.02 -8.42
C SER A 332 -25.25 -22.90 -9.35
N PRO A 333 -23.96 -23.19 -9.07
CA PRO A 333 -23.18 -24.15 -9.84
C PRO A 333 -23.78 -25.57 -9.90
N ALA A 334 -24.73 -25.89 -9.02
CA ALA A 334 -25.48 -27.15 -9.08
C ALA A 334 -26.55 -27.17 -10.18
N ASN A 335 -26.91 -26.01 -10.74
CA ASN A 335 -27.78 -25.93 -11.90
C ASN A 335 -26.95 -26.31 -13.13
N MET A 336 -26.92 -27.62 -13.42
CA MET A 336 -26.31 -28.21 -14.60
C MET A 336 -27.38 -28.96 -15.40
N VAL A 337 -27.20 -29.00 -16.71
CA VAL A 337 -28.11 -29.67 -17.65
C VAL A 337 -27.46 -30.95 -18.17
N PRO A 338 -28.24 -31.95 -18.63
CA PRO A 338 -27.70 -33.19 -19.17
C PRO A 338 -26.60 -32.93 -20.21
N GLY A 339 -25.48 -33.65 -20.09
CA GLY A 339 -24.25 -33.39 -20.87
C GLY A 339 -23.18 -32.57 -20.13
N ILE A 340 -23.50 -32.01 -18.96
CA ILE A 340 -22.57 -31.29 -18.08
C ILE A 340 -22.72 -31.82 -16.66
N GLU A 341 -21.60 -32.19 -16.03
CA GLU A 341 -21.54 -32.67 -14.66
C GLU A 341 -20.41 -31.95 -13.88
N ALA A 342 -20.44 -32.03 -12.55
CA ALA A 342 -19.37 -31.51 -11.71
C ALA A 342 -18.10 -32.39 -11.81
N SER A 343 -16.93 -31.77 -11.67
CA SER A 343 -15.67 -32.50 -11.45
C SER A 343 -15.43 -32.75 -9.95
N PRO A 344 -14.40 -33.53 -9.58
CA PRO A 344 -13.98 -33.74 -8.19
C PRO A 344 -13.34 -32.52 -7.50
N ASP A 345 -13.27 -31.35 -8.13
CA ASP A 345 -12.76 -30.10 -7.51
C ASP A 345 -13.50 -29.83 -6.18
N LYS A 346 -12.76 -29.83 -5.07
CA LYS A 346 -13.32 -29.73 -3.72
C LYS A 346 -14.10 -28.43 -3.52
N ILE A 347 -13.62 -27.30 -4.04
CA ILE A 347 -14.34 -26.02 -3.94
C ILE A 347 -15.64 -26.12 -4.73
N LEU A 348 -15.62 -26.66 -5.95
CA LEU A 348 -16.83 -26.85 -6.74
C LEU A 348 -17.85 -27.71 -5.97
N GLN A 349 -17.42 -28.83 -5.39
CA GLN A 349 -18.26 -29.72 -4.59
C GLN A 349 -18.97 -29.00 -3.44
N GLY A 350 -18.24 -28.20 -2.65
CA GLY A 350 -18.84 -27.39 -1.58
C GLY A 350 -19.84 -26.34 -2.10
N ARG A 351 -19.54 -25.74 -3.26
CA ARG A 351 -20.41 -24.74 -3.89
C ARG A 351 -21.72 -25.34 -4.44
N LEU A 352 -21.77 -26.63 -4.76
CA LEU A 352 -23.02 -27.29 -5.18
C LEU A 352 -24.11 -27.19 -4.10
N PHE A 353 -23.71 -27.24 -2.82
CA PHE A 353 -24.62 -27.06 -1.69
C PHE A 353 -24.86 -25.58 -1.35
N ALA A 354 -23.78 -24.81 -1.18
CA ALA A 354 -23.82 -23.50 -0.52
C ALA A 354 -24.75 -22.47 -1.19
N TYR A 355 -24.84 -22.49 -2.53
CA TYR A 355 -25.64 -21.50 -3.25
C TYR A 355 -27.13 -21.72 -3.01
N GLY A 356 -27.63 -22.95 -3.20
CA GLY A 356 -29.03 -23.26 -2.97
C GLY A 356 -29.47 -22.98 -1.52
N ASP A 357 -28.59 -23.27 -0.56
CA ASP A 357 -28.83 -22.99 0.86
C ASP A 357 -28.94 -21.49 1.16
N SER A 358 -27.94 -20.70 0.75
CA SER A 358 -27.93 -19.25 0.94
C SER A 358 -29.13 -18.55 0.29
N GLN A 359 -29.60 -19.03 -0.87
CA GLN A 359 -30.77 -18.45 -1.53
C GLN A 359 -32.08 -18.72 -0.79
N ARG A 360 -32.22 -19.87 -0.12
CA ARG A 360 -33.42 -20.15 0.69
C ARG A 360 -33.53 -19.18 1.87
N TYR A 361 -32.40 -18.78 2.46
CA TYR A 361 -32.38 -17.72 3.47
C TYR A 361 -32.66 -16.33 2.87
N ARG A 362 -31.97 -15.99 1.78
CA ARG A 362 -31.98 -14.64 1.21
C ARG A 362 -33.30 -14.27 0.53
N LEU A 363 -33.89 -15.21 -0.20
CA LEU A 363 -35.04 -15.00 -1.09
C LEU A 363 -36.27 -15.82 -0.70
N GLY A 364 -36.14 -16.76 0.24
CA GLY A 364 -37.19 -17.70 0.62
C GLY A 364 -37.13 -19.03 -0.12
N THR A 365 -37.91 -20.00 0.36
CA THR A 365 -37.87 -21.40 -0.12
C THR A 365 -38.20 -21.55 -1.60
N ASN A 366 -39.09 -20.70 -2.12
CA ASN A 366 -39.58 -20.74 -3.50
C ASN A 366 -38.87 -19.74 -4.44
N TYR A 367 -37.62 -19.37 -4.17
CA TYR A 367 -36.88 -18.36 -4.95
C TYR A 367 -36.81 -18.64 -6.47
N LEU A 368 -36.96 -19.90 -6.90
CA LEU A 368 -37.02 -20.30 -8.31
C LEU A 368 -38.32 -19.89 -9.02
N GLN A 369 -39.36 -19.50 -8.28
CA GLN A 369 -40.61 -18.93 -8.81
C GLN A 369 -40.51 -17.41 -9.06
N ILE A 370 -39.45 -16.75 -8.56
CA ILE A 370 -39.20 -15.35 -8.88
C ILE A 370 -38.89 -15.25 -10.37
N PRO A 371 -39.53 -14.35 -11.15
CA PRO A 371 -39.49 -14.37 -12.61
C PRO A 371 -38.11 -14.49 -13.26
N VAL A 372 -37.10 -13.79 -12.71
CA VAL A 372 -35.73 -13.84 -13.26
C VAL A 372 -35.02 -15.19 -13.01
N ASN A 373 -35.47 -15.97 -12.02
CA ASN A 373 -34.92 -17.28 -11.69
C ASN A 373 -35.70 -18.43 -12.33
N CYS A 374 -36.89 -18.15 -12.89
CA CYS A 374 -37.75 -19.15 -13.49
C CYS A 374 -37.08 -19.79 -14.73
N PRO A 375 -37.11 -21.12 -14.87
CA PRO A 375 -36.68 -21.81 -16.09
C PRO A 375 -37.76 -21.69 -17.18
N PHE A 376 -38.12 -20.47 -17.59
CA PHE A 376 -39.30 -20.17 -18.42
C PHE A 376 -39.33 -20.86 -19.80
N ARG A 377 -38.21 -21.45 -20.24
CA ARG A 377 -38.09 -22.21 -21.49
C ARG A 377 -38.64 -23.65 -21.38
N VAL A 378 -38.86 -24.15 -20.16
CA VAL A 378 -39.34 -25.51 -19.91
C VAL A 378 -40.40 -25.50 -18.79
N PRO A 379 -41.53 -26.23 -18.93
CA PRO A 379 -42.49 -26.35 -17.84
C PRO A 379 -41.90 -27.18 -16.69
N VAL A 380 -41.83 -26.61 -15.49
CA VAL A 380 -41.39 -27.32 -14.29
C VAL A 380 -42.48 -28.28 -13.84
N LYS A 381 -42.16 -29.58 -13.80
CA LYS A 381 -43.07 -30.65 -13.38
C LYS A 381 -42.34 -31.58 -12.42
N ASN A 382 -42.73 -31.59 -11.16
CA ASN A 382 -42.09 -32.39 -10.11
C ASN A 382 -43.08 -32.66 -8.94
N PHE A 383 -42.55 -33.20 -7.84
CA PHE A 383 -43.31 -33.59 -6.66
C PHE A 383 -43.16 -32.61 -5.48
N GLN A 384 -42.49 -31.48 -5.67
CA GLN A 384 -42.35 -30.43 -4.65
C GLN A 384 -43.63 -29.57 -4.61
N ARG A 385 -44.06 -29.18 -3.42
CA ARG A 385 -45.27 -28.36 -3.16
C ARG A 385 -45.01 -27.37 -2.04
N ASP A 386 -45.90 -26.37 -1.97
CA ASP A 386 -46.04 -25.44 -0.85
C ASP A 386 -44.78 -24.57 -0.63
N GLY A 387 -44.47 -24.21 0.62
CA GLY A 387 -43.39 -23.31 0.97
C GLY A 387 -43.80 -21.84 1.05
N GLN A 388 -42.90 -21.00 1.57
CA GLN A 388 -43.14 -19.56 1.71
C GLN A 388 -43.27 -18.90 0.33
N MET A 389 -44.27 -18.03 0.17
CA MET A 389 -44.54 -17.27 -1.06
C MET A 389 -44.67 -18.17 -2.31
N THR A 390 -45.45 -19.26 -2.21
CA THR A 390 -45.90 -19.97 -3.41
C THR A 390 -46.86 -19.09 -4.20
N VAL A 391 -46.43 -18.67 -5.39
CA VAL A 391 -47.15 -17.69 -6.24
C VAL A 391 -47.62 -18.27 -7.57
N THR A 392 -47.32 -19.53 -7.83
CA THR A 392 -47.89 -20.31 -8.94
C THR A 392 -49.16 -21.04 -8.49
N ASP A 393 -49.76 -21.83 -9.38
CA ASP A 393 -50.86 -22.74 -9.06
C ASP A 393 -50.43 -23.96 -8.21
N ASN A 394 -49.17 -23.98 -7.72
CA ASN A 394 -48.58 -25.07 -6.96
C ASN A 394 -48.67 -26.44 -7.68
N GLN A 395 -48.63 -26.43 -9.02
CA GLN A 395 -48.82 -27.61 -9.89
C GLN A 395 -50.22 -28.25 -9.78
N GLY A 396 -51.22 -27.50 -9.31
CA GLY A 396 -52.62 -27.89 -9.24
C GLY A 396 -52.85 -29.17 -8.43
N GLY A 397 -53.74 -30.03 -8.93
CA GLY A 397 -54.10 -31.30 -8.30
C GLY A 397 -53.22 -32.49 -8.70
N ALA A 398 -52.06 -32.27 -9.33
CA ALA A 398 -51.19 -33.37 -9.77
C ALA A 398 -50.63 -34.16 -8.56
N PRO A 399 -50.45 -35.49 -8.66
CA PRO A 399 -49.84 -36.30 -7.60
C PRO A 399 -48.51 -35.69 -7.11
N ASN A 400 -48.34 -35.61 -5.78
CA ASN A 400 -47.16 -35.05 -5.13
C ASN A 400 -46.18 -36.11 -4.59
N TYR A 401 -46.28 -37.36 -5.09
CA TYR A 401 -45.40 -38.47 -4.73
C TYR A 401 -45.01 -39.32 -5.95
N TYR A 402 -43.87 -40.02 -5.84
CA TYR A 402 -43.36 -40.94 -6.86
C TYR A 402 -42.82 -42.23 -6.20
N PRO A 403 -43.03 -43.43 -6.81
CA PRO A 403 -43.84 -43.67 -8.01
C PRO A 403 -45.33 -43.49 -7.72
N ASN A 404 -46.13 -43.28 -8.77
CA ASN A 404 -47.59 -43.20 -8.68
C ASN A 404 -48.25 -43.85 -9.90
N THR A 405 -49.52 -44.26 -9.77
CA THR A 405 -50.32 -44.85 -10.86
C THR A 405 -51.32 -43.86 -11.46
N TYR A 406 -51.17 -42.58 -11.16
CA TYR A 406 -52.13 -41.51 -11.48
C TYR A 406 -51.55 -40.49 -12.47
N SER A 407 -50.69 -40.96 -13.38
CA SER A 407 -50.11 -40.17 -14.48
C SER A 407 -49.35 -38.90 -14.03
N GLY A 408 -48.65 -38.97 -12.90
CA GLY A 408 -47.69 -37.93 -12.50
C GLY A 408 -46.46 -37.88 -13.42
N PRO A 409 -45.53 -36.93 -13.18
CA PRO A 409 -44.28 -36.82 -13.94
C PRO A 409 -43.42 -38.10 -13.89
N GLU A 410 -42.82 -38.48 -15.02
CA GLU A 410 -41.96 -39.68 -15.17
C GLU A 410 -40.48 -39.31 -15.41
N PRO A 411 -39.52 -40.20 -15.08
CA PRO A 411 -38.10 -39.97 -15.34
C PRO A 411 -37.77 -39.77 -16.84
N CYS A 412 -36.88 -38.83 -17.14
CA CYS A 412 -36.44 -38.54 -18.50
C CYS A 412 -35.39 -39.56 -19.00
N LEU A 413 -35.68 -40.26 -20.10
CA LEU A 413 -34.74 -41.22 -20.71
C LEU A 413 -33.44 -40.55 -21.18
N ARG A 414 -33.52 -39.38 -21.84
CA ARG A 414 -32.33 -38.63 -22.30
C ARG A 414 -31.39 -38.30 -21.15
N ALA A 415 -31.94 -37.78 -20.04
CA ALA A 415 -31.15 -37.46 -18.86
C ALA A 415 -30.48 -38.72 -18.29
N ARG A 416 -31.22 -39.84 -18.19
CA ARG A 416 -30.67 -41.12 -17.75
C ARG A 416 -29.55 -41.63 -18.64
N THR A 417 -29.69 -41.53 -19.96
CA THR A 417 -28.66 -41.96 -20.92
C THR A 417 -27.39 -41.14 -20.79
N LEU A 418 -27.50 -39.83 -20.53
CA LEU A 418 -26.35 -38.93 -20.41
C LEU A 418 -25.74 -38.89 -18.99
N SER A 419 -26.33 -39.57 -18.01
CA SER A 419 -25.74 -39.71 -16.68
C SER A 419 -24.57 -40.69 -16.71
N THR A 420 -23.39 -40.25 -16.29
CA THR A 420 -22.21 -41.11 -16.24
C THR A 420 -22.03 -41.76 -14.86
N CYS A 421 -21.51 -43.00 -14.86
CA CYS A 421 -21.01 -43.65 -13.65
C CYS A 421 -19.52 -43.38 -13.51
N CYS A 422 -19.08 -42.81 -12.38
CA CYS A 422 -17.67 -42.60 -12.10
C CYS A 422 -17.19 -43.65 -11.09
N PRO A 423 -16.32 -44.60 -11.47
CA PRO A 423 -15.70 -45.49 -10.49
C PRO A 423 -14.82 -44.66 -9.54
N ILE A 424 -15.03 -44.84 -8.24
CA ILE A 424 -14.27 -44.18 -7.17
C ILE A 424 -13.30 -45.17 -6.51
N SER A 425 -12.12 -44.70 -6.10
CA SER A 425 -11.09 -45.49 -5.41
C SER A 425 -10.36 -44.63 -4.38
N GLY A 426 -10.04 -45.18 -3.21
CA GLY A 426 -9.30 -44.51 -2.14
C GLY A 426 -10.03 -44.50 -0.80
N ASP A 427 -9.35 -44.06 0.26
CA ASP A 427 -9.90 -43.99 1.61
C ASP A 427 -10.77 -42.74 1.81
N ILE A 428 -11.90 -42.92 2.47
CA ILE A 428 -12.77 -41.81 2.90
C ILE A 428 -12.16 -41.17 4.15
N TYR A 429 -11.46 -40.05 3.97
CA TYR A 429 -10.80 -39.32 5.05
C TYR A 429 -10.72 -37.82 4.75
N ARG A 430 -10.36 -37.00 5.75
CA ARG A 430 -10.06 -35.57 5.57
C ARG A 430 -8.59 -35.40 5.16
N HIS A 431 -8.32 -35.56 3.88
CA HIS A 431 -6.98 -35.39 3.31
C HIS A 431 -6.60 -33.90 3.27
N SER A 432 -5.84 -33.46 4.27
CA SER A 432 -5.25 -32.11 4.31
C SER A 432 -4.22 -31.96 3.20
N ALA A 433 -4.12 -30.74 2.65
CA ALA A 433 -2.98 -30.36 1.83
C ALA A 433 -1.70 -30.64 2.63
N SER A 434 -0.81 -31.48 2.08
CA SER A 434 0.48 -31.75 2.70
C SER A 434 1.46 -30.63 2.36
N ALA A 435 2.55 -30.50 3.12
CA ALA A 435 3.65 -29.58 2.80
C ALA A 435 4.28 -29.84 1.40
N ALA A 436 3.96 -30.96 0.76
CA ALA A 436 4.42 -31.29 -0.59
C ALA A 436 3.54 -30.70 -1.72
N GLU A 437 2.38 -30.12 -1.42
CA GLU A 437 1.56 -29.47 -2.44
C GLU A 437 2.18 -28.15 -2.91
N ASP A 438 2.29 -27.98 -4.22
CA ASP A 438 2.90 -26.81 -4.83
C ASP A 438 2.01 -25.56 -4.71
N ASN A 439 2.58 -24.50 -4.13
CA ASN A 439 1.95 -23.20 -3.93
C ASN A 439 2.62 -22.06 -4.70
N PHE A 440 3.82 -22.31 -5.25
CA PHE A 440 4.71 -21.24 -5.70
C PHE A 440 4.97 -21.29 -7.20
N SER A 441 5.01 -22.48 -7.84
CA SER A 441 5.49 -22.60 -9.22
C SER A 441 4.71 -21.73 -10.22
N GLN A 442 3.37 -21.80 -10.20
CA GLN A 442 2.57 -21.00 -11.14
C GLN A 442 2.56 -19.50 -10.79
N ALA A 443 2.79 -19.14 -9.53
CA ALA A 443 3.00 -17.75 -9.15
C ALA A 443 4.35 -17.24 -9.67
N THR A 444 5.38 -18.08 -9.65
CA THR A 444 6.69 -17.81 -10.25
C THR A 444 6.55 -17.67 -11.77
N ASP A 445 5.83 -18.57 -12.44
CA ASP A 445 5.56 -18.47 -13.88
C ASP A 445 4.83 -17.18 -14.22
N PHE A 446 3.84 -16.78 -13.42
CA PHE A 446 3.17 -15.51 -13.60
C PHE A 446 4.14 -14.32 -13.46
N TRP A 447 4.99 -14.30 -12.43
CA TRP A 447 5.98 -13.25 -12.22
C TRP A 447 7.03 -13.18 -13.34
N VAL A 448 7.56 -14.32 -13.77
CA VAL A 448 8.68 -14.42 -14.70
C VAL A 448 8.23 -14.31 -16.16
N LEU A 449 7.18 -15.05 -16.54
CA LEU A 449 6.78 -15.24 -17.93
C LEU A 449 5.65 -14.31 -18.39
N VAL A 450 4.85 -13.79 -17.46
CA VAL A 450 3.64 -13.01 -17.81
C VAL A 450 3.81 -11.52 -17.53
N LEU A 451 4.46 -11.14 -16.43
CA LEU A 451 4.64 -9.74 -16.07
C LEU A 451 5.89 -9.12 -16.70
N ASP A 452 5.73 -7.93 -17.29
CA ASP A 452 6.85 -7.04 -17.61
C ASP A 452 7.35 -6.29 -16.36
N ASP A 453 8.48 -5.59 -16.47
CA ASP A 453 9.09 -4.88 -15.34
C ASP A 453 8.22 -3.77 -14.76
N CYS A 454 7.39 -3.12 -15.58
CA CYS A 454 6.47 -2.09 -15.11
C CYS A 454 5.33 -2.71 -14.29
N ALA A 455 4.78 -3.83 -14.75
CA ALA A 455 3.75 -4.58 -14.06
C ALA A 455 4.27 -5.21 -12.76
N ARG A 456 5.52 -5.70 -12.74
CA ARG A 456 6.20 -6.17 -11.51
C ARG A 456 6.32 -5.05 -10.48
N LYS A 457 6.76 -3.85 -10.89
CA LYS A 457 6.84 -2.67 -10.01
C LYS A 457 5.48 -2.28 -9.46
N ARG A 458 4.44 -2.22 -10.30
CA ARG A 458 3.06 -1.92 -9.85
C ARG A 458 2.52 -2.97 -8.87
N LEU A 459 2.77 -4.25 -9.14
CA LEU A 459 2.39 -5.35 -8.24
C LEU A 459 3.07 -5.20 -6.87
N VAL A 460 4.39 -5.00 -6.84
CA VAL A 460 5.15 -4.77 -5.60
C VAL A 460 4.62 -3.55 -4.84
N GLN A 461 4.41 -2.43 -5.53
CA GLN A 461 3.91 -1.21 -4.91
C GLN A 461 2.51 -1.38 -4.32
N SER A 462 1.63 -2.07 -5.06
CA SER A 462 0.24 -2.37 -4.62
C SER A 462 0.24 -3.27 -3.38
N LEU A 463 1.09 -4.29 -3.37
CA LEU A 463 1.29 -5.17 -2.21
C LEU A 463 1.83 -4.38 -1.02
N ALA A 464 2.94 -3.65 -1.18
CA ALA A 464 3.56 -2.86 -0.11
C ALA A 464 2.59 -1.82 0.49
N THR A 465 1.83 -1.14 -0.34
CA THR A 465 0.84 -0.13 0.09
C THR A 465 -0.26 -0.72 0.97
N ASN A 466 -0.66 -1.97 0.69
CA ASN A 466 -1.66 -2.66 1.51
C ASN A 466 -1.02 -3.31 2.75
N LEU A 467 0.11 -3.99 2.57
CA LEU A 467 0.83 -4.74 3.60
C LEU A 467 1.45 -3.85 4.67
N SER A 468 1.89 -2.64 4.33
CA SER A 468 2.42 -1.65 5.30
C SER A 468 1.42 -1.23 6.39
N LYS A 469 0.13 -1.58 6.23
CA LYS A 469 -0.92 -1.36 7.23
C LYS A 469 -1.06 -2.50 8.23
N ALA A 470 -0.40 -3.64 7.99
CA ALA A 470 -0.33 -4.77 8.92
C ALA A 470 0.82 -4.58 9.92
N SER A 471 0.81 -5.35 11.00
CA SER A 471 1.87 -5.43 12.00
C SER A 471 3.18 -5.95 11.39
N GLN A 472 4.31 -5.50 11.93
CA GLN A 472 5.64 -5.83 11.40
C GLN A 472 5.91 -7.35 11.31
N VAL A 473 5.44 -8.13 12.28
CA VAL A 473 5.58 -9.60 12.28
C VAL A 473 4.85 -10.23 11.09
N VAL A 474 3.67 -9.71 10.73
CA VAL A 474 2.92 -10.16 9.56
C VAL A 474 3.63 -9.72 8.28
N GLN A 475 4.13 -8.48 8.22
CA GLN A 475 4.91 -7.98 7.08
C GLN A 475 6.13 -8.88 6.79
N GLU A 476 6.91 -9.23 7.82
CA GLU A 476 8.07 -10.11 7.69
C GLU A 476 7.72 -11.53 7.22
N ARG A 477 6.59 -12.08 7.66
CA ARG A 477 6.14 -13.40 7.19
C ARG A 477 5.76 -13.36 5.71
N VAL A 478 5.04 -12.32 5.31
CA VAL A 478 4.59 -12.14 3.93
C VAL A 478 5.77 -11.91 2.98
N THR A 479 6.77 -11.10 3.35
CA THR A 479 7.96 -10.90 2.51
C THR A 479 8.75 -12.19 2.30
N ARG A 480 8.88 -13.03 3.34
CA ARG A 480 9.48 -14.38 3.21
C ARG A 480 8.72 -15.26 2.23
N LEU A 481 7.39 -15.24 2.26
CA LEU A 481 6.57 -16.02 1.32
C LEU A 481 6.74 -15.55 -0.13
N PHE A 482 6.74 -14.25 -0.39
CA PHE A 482 6.97 -13.74 -1.75
C PHE A 482 8.42 -13.97 -2.23
N THR A 483 9.38 -14.13 -1.30
CA THR A 483 10.74 -14.59 -1.64
C THR A 483 10.74 -16.02 -2.21
N MET A 484 9.84 -16.88 -1.73
CA MET A 484 9.67 -18.26 -2.26
C MET A 484 9.07 -18.27 -3.67
N VAL A 485 8.38 -17.20 -4.08
CA VAL A 485 7.94 -17.01 -5.48
C VAL A 485 9.13 -16.61 -6.35
N HIS A 486 9.87 -15.59 -5.94
CA HIS A 486 11.08 -15.14 -6.62
C HIS A 486 11.93 -14.26 -5.68
N ALA A 487 13.26 -14.40 -5.72
CA ALA A 487 14.17 -13.64 -4.86
C ALA A 487 14.02 -12.12 -5.03
N ASP A 488 13.96 -11.62 -6.27
CA ASP A 488 13.73 -10.19 -6.54
C ASP A 488 12.36 -9.72 -6.06
N PHE A 489 11.35 -10.58 -6.06
CA PHE A 489 10.02 -10.19 -5.58
C PHE A 489 10.06 -9.92 -4.07
N GLY A 490 10.64 -10.84 -3.30
CA GLY A 490 10.86 -10.65 -1.86
C GLY A 490 11.72 -9.43 -1.54
N ARG A 491 12.81 -9.23 -2.29
CA ARG A 491 13.71 -8.07 -2.13
C ARG A 491 13.00 -6.74 -2.40
N LEU A 492 12.38 -6.59 -3.57
CA LEU A 492 11.67 -5.36 -3.95
C LEU A 492 10.53 -5.02 -2.99
N LEU A 493 9.81 -6.04 -2.50
CA LEU A 493 8.76 -5.85 -1.50
C LEU A 493 9.33 -5.38 -0.15
N THR A 494 10.48 -5.91 0.26
CA THR A 494 11.18 -5.49 1.49
C THR A 494 11.68 -4.04 1.37
N GLU A 495 12.28 -3.68 0.24
CA GLU A 495 12.72 -2.31 -0.06
C GLU A 495 11.54 -1.32 -0.01
N ALA A 496 10.40 -1.70 -0.59
CA ALA A 496 9.19 -0.86 -0.59
C ALA A 496 8.57 -0.67 0.82
N LEU A 497 8.86 -1.56 1.78
CA LEU A 497 8.40 -1.45 3.17
C LEU A 497 9.39 -0.70 4.08
N ASN A 498 10.69 -0.77 3.80
CA ASN A 498 11.76 -0.21 4.64
C ASN A 498 12.08 1.27 4.35
N THR A 499 11.07 2.15 4.39
CA THR A 499 11.22 3.58 3.99
C THR A 499 11.95 4.51 4.97
N GLU A 500 12.79 4.01 5.88
CA GLU A 500 13.71 4.88 6.67
C GLU A 500 15.07 4.99 5.97
N ASN A 501 15.28 6.04 5.18
CA ASN A 501 16.49 6.24 4.37
C ASN A 501 17.65 6.85 5.18
N PHE A 502 18.73 6.09 5.37
CA PHE A 502 20.03 6.56 5.92
C PHE A 502 21.08 6.88 4.84
N GLU A 503 20.66 7.05 3.59
CA GLU A 503 21.55 7.08 2.43
C GLU A 503 21.94 8.52 2.06
N TYR A 504 23.25 8.76 1.99
CA TYR A 504 23.85 10.08 1.81
C TYR A 504 23.76 10.60 0.36
N PHE A 505 23.73 9.72 -0.64
CA PHE A 505 23.56 9.99 -2.08
C PHE A 505 22.30 9.38 -2.70
N GLY A 506 21.42 8.82 -1.88
CA GLY A 506 20.28 8.00 -2.32
C GLY A 506 20.61 6.51 -2.47
N HIS A 507 19.58 5.72 -2.72
CA HIS A 507 19.64 4.25 -2.71
C HIS A 507 20.46 3.70 -3.87
N CYS A 508 21.35 2.75 -3.56
CA CYS A 508 22.10 1.96 -4.55
C CYS A 508 22.89 2.78 -5.58
N HIS A 509 23.61 3.83 -5.16
CA HIS A 509 24.46 4.58 -6.08
C HIS A 509 25.43 3.64 -6.83
N PRO A 510 25.40 3.57 -8.18
CA PRO A 510 26.01 2.48 -8.94
C PRO A 510 27.51 2.36 -8.71
N LYS A 511 28.23 3.48 -8.69
CA LYS A 511 29.69 3.51 -8.42
C LYS A 511 30.05 2.95 -7.04
N VAL A 512 29.20 3.18 -6.03
CA VAL A 512 29.44 2.75 -4.64
C VAL A 512 29.14 1.25 -4.50
N VAL A 513 28.01 0.81 -5.06
CA VAL A 513 27.61 -0.61 -5.07
C VAL A 513 28.66 -1.45 -5.79
N THR A 514 29.06 -1.04 -7.01
CA THR A 514 30.08 -1.76 -7.77
C THR A 514 31.40 -1.88 -7.02
N ALA A 515 31.87 -0.80 -6.38
CA ALA A 515 33.12 -0.83 -5.60
C ALA A 515 33.05 -1.84 -4.44
N GLY A 516 31.96 -1.83 -3.67
CA GLY A 516 31.75 -2.77 -2.57
C GLY A 516 31.64 -4.23 -3.06
N SER A 517 30.86 -4.48 -4.11
CA SER A 517 30.67 -5.83 -4.66
C SER A 517 31.97 -6.43 -5.21
N LEU A 518 32.74 -5.66 -5.98
CA LEU A 518 34.02 -6.13 -6.53
C LEU A 518 35.03 -6.45 -5.43
N GLN A 519 35.15 -5.56 -4.43
CA GLN A 519 36.09 -5.78 -3.34
C GLN A 519 35.69 -7.00 -2.49
N MET A 520 34.39 -7.19 -2.23
CA MET A 520 33.89 -8.33 -1.45
C MET A 520 34.08 -9.67 -2.18
N ALA A 521 34.09 -9.67 -3.51
CA ALA A 521 34.41 -10.85 -4.32
C ALA A 521 35.92 -11.19 -4.34
N THR A 522 36.79 -10.26 -3.91
CA THR A 522 38.24 -10.38 -4.08
C THR A 522 38.96 -10.91 -2.82
N ILE A 523 38.61 -10.42 -1.63
CA ILE A 523 39.33 -10.74 -0.38
C ILE A 523 38.41 -10.70 0.84
N SER A 524 38.85 -11.31 1.96
CA SER A 524 38.09 -11.33 3.21
C SER A 524 37.83 -9.95 3.82
N THR A 525 36.70 -9.82 4.50
CA THR A 525 36.17 -8.57 5.09
C THR A 525 36.70 -8.22 6.49
N ASN A 526 37.86 -8.77 6.90
CA ASN A 526 38.49 -8.44 8.18
C ASN A 526 39.77 -7.60 7.99
N ASN A 527 40.19 -6.89 9.03
CA ASN A 527 41.41 -6.10 9.02
C ASN A 527 42.50 -6.77 9.88
N ARG A 528 43.44 -7.47 9.23
CA ARG A 528 44.60 -8.09 9.90
C ARG A 528 45.94 -7.76 9.24
N PHE A 529 45.93 -7.49 7.94
CA PHE A 529 47.09 -7.06 7.17
C PHE A 529 46.77 -5.73 6.50
N LEU A 530 47.81 -4.91 6.29
CA LEU A 530 47.67 -3.66 5.57
C LEU A 530 47.21 -3.93 4.13
N HIS A 531 46.19 -3.22 3.67
CA HIS A 531 45.63 -3.34 2.33
C HIS A 531 45.58 -1.97 1.65
N ASP A 532 45.75 -1.93 0.33
CA ASP A 532 45.84 -0.68 -0.43
C ASP A 532 44.58 0.18 -0.27
N GLU A 533 43.39 -0.41 -0.30
CA GLU A 533 42.12 0.31 -0.05
C GLU A 533 42.12 1.08 1.28
N LEU A 534 42.65 0.49 2.35
CA LEU A 534 42.76 1.16 3.66
C LEU A 534 43.74 2.34 3.58
N VAL A 535 44.91 2.12 2.97
CA VAL A 535 45.93 3.17 2.81
C VAL A 535 45.41 4.33 1.97
N GLN A 536 44.73 4.03 0.86
CA GLN A 536 44.13 5.04 -0.01
C GLN A 536 42.98 5.76 0.68
N CYS A 537 42.15 5.05 1.45
CA CYS A 537 41.08 5.67 2.23
C CYS A 537 41.66 6.63 3.28
N ALA A 538 42.73 6.25 3.97
CA ALA A 538 43.39 7.12 4.94
C ALA A 538 44.00 8.36 4.28
N LYS A 539 44.71 8.18 3.15
CA LYS A 539 45.30 9.29 2.37
C LYS A 539 44.24 10.24 1.84
N THR A 540 43.18 9.70 1.25
CA THR A 540 42.10 10.51 0.68
C THR A 540 41.37 11.27 1.79
N LEU A 541 41.00 10.60 2.88
CA LEU A 541 40.32 11.24 4.02
C LEU A 541 41.15 12.37 4.65
N THR A 542 42.45 12.12 4.92
CA THR A 542 43.34 13.15 5.50
C THR A 542 43.64 14.29 4.53
N SER A 543 43.67 14.05 3.22
CA SER A 543 43.84 15.11 2.21
C SER A 543 42.71 16.14 2.19
N LYS A 544 41.53 15.76 2.71
CA LYS A 544 40.36 16.64 2.84
C LYS A 544 40.33 17.40 4.16
N LEU A 545 41.23 17.11 5.10
CA LEU A 545 41.29 17.73 6.43
C LEU A 545 42.44 18.75 6.55
N PRO A 546 42.39 19.69 7.52
CA PRO A 546 43.52 20.55 7.83
C PRO A 546 44.79 19.77 8.18
N THR A 547 45.95 20.26 7.74
CA THR A 547 47.26 19.56 7.81
C THR A 547 47.61 18.91 9.17
N PRO A 548 47.32 19.51 10.34
CA PRO A 548 47.62 18.87 11.62
C PRO A 548 46.90 17.52 11.87
N LEU A 549 45.76 17.28 11.21
CA LEU A 549 44.93 16.08 11.34
C LEU A 549 45.34 15.03 10.31
N SER A 550 46.36 14.23 10.65
CA SER A 550 47.06 13.36 9.69
C SER A 550 47.07 11.88 10.05
N VAL A 551 46.47 11.46 11.17
CA VAL A 551 46.43 10.06 11.61
C VAL A 551 45.00 9.55 11.71
N CYS A 552 44.68 8.47 10.99
CA CYS A 552 43.36 7.84 10.98
C CYS A 552 43.33 6.52 11.77
N PHE A 553 42.34 6.39 12.65
CA PHE A 553 41.90 5.11 13.22
C PHE A 553 40.55 4.74 12.62
N PHE A 554 40.44 3.58 11.98
CA PHE A 554 39.18 3.13 11.39
C PHE A 554 38.32 2.31 12.37
N VAL A 555 37.01 2.51 12.26
CA VAL A 555 35.96 1.86 13.06
C VAL A 555 34.75 1.53 12.17
N ASN A 556 33.68 0.96 12.71
CA ASN A 556 32.52 0.55 11.91
C ASN A 556 31.32 1.50 12.01
N SER A 557 31.31 2.39 13.00
CA SER A 557 30.17 3.29 13.25
C SER A 557 30.60 4.60 13.90
N GLY A 558 29.71 5.60 13.88
CA GLY A 558 29.94 6.87 14.58
C GLY A 558 30.01 6.70 16.10
N SER A 559 29.29 5.72 16.67
CA SER A 559 29.37 5.43 18.10
C SER A 559 30.75 4.91 18.51
N GLU A 560 31.32 4.00 17.72
CA GLU A 560 32.71 3.54 17.92
C GLU A 560 33.72 4.66 17.71
N ALA A 561 33.47 5.57 16.76
CA ALA A 561 34.37 6.69 16.48
C ALA A 561 34.42 7.66 17.68
N ASN A 562 33.26 8.05 18.19
CA ASN A 562 33.18 8.93 19.36
C ASN A 562 33.73 8.28 20.63
N ASP A 563 33.49 6.98 20.84
CA ASP A 563 34.07 6.24 21.96
C ASP A 563 35.60 6.22 21.91
N LEU A 564 36.17 5.91 20.74
CA LEU A 564 37.62 5.93 20.55
C LEU A 564 38.20 7.34 20.72
N ALA A 565 37.53 8.38 20.22
CA ALA A 565 37.96 9.76 20.41
C ALA A 565 38.05 10.15 21.89
N LEU A 566 37.05 9.77 22.71
CA LEU A 566 37.11 9.96 24.17
C LEU A 566 38.27 9.19 24.80
N ARG A 567 38.50 7.95 24.36
CA ARG A 567 39.62 7.14 24.85
C ARG A 567 40.97 7.77 24.53
N LEU A 568 41.16 8.28 23.31
CA LEU A 568 42.37 9.00 22.92
C LEU A 568 42.56 10.27 23.76
N ALA A 569 41.50 11.06 23.95
CA ALA A 569 41.58 12.29 24.72
C ALA A 569 41.90 12.07 26.20
N ARG A 570 41.26 11.09 26.84
CA ARG A 570 41.55 10.70 28.23
C ARG A 570 42.96 10.14 28.38
N ASN A 571 43.43 9.38 27.39
CA ASN A 571 44.78 8.87 27.40
C ASN A 571 45.82 9.99 27.25
N TYR A 572 45.58 10.96 26.38
CA TYR A 572 46.48 12.08 26.14
C TYR A 572 46.57 13.02 27.34
N THR A 573 45.42 13.47 27.83
CA THR A 573 45.33 14.47 28.90
C THR A 573 45.49 13.90 30.31
N LYS A 574 45.36 12.57 30.46
CA LYS A 574 45.30 11.85 31.75
C LYS A 574 44.16 12.33 32.67
N ARG A 575 43.07 12.83 32.09
CA ARG A 575 41.89 13.36 32.80
C ARG A 575 40.63 12.58 32.42
N GLN A 576 39.54 12.77 33.18
CA GLN A 576 38.28 12.04 32.98
C GLN A 576 37.11 12.92 32.53
N ASP A 577 37.07 14.16 33.03
CA ASP A 577 35.94 15.07 32.83
C ASP A 577 35.73 15.44 31.35
N VAL A 578 34.48 15.48 30.91
CA VAL A 578 34.10 15.80 29.52
C VAL A 578 33.07 16.90 29.51
N ILE A 579 33.23 17.87 28.62
CA ILE A 579 32.24 18.92 28.35
C ILE A 579 31.48 18.52 27.07
N THR A 580 30.15 18.49 27.14
CA THR A 580 29.25 18.24 26.01
C THR A 580 28.20 19.35 25.92
N LEU A 581 27.54 19.50 24.78
CA LEU A 581 26.43 20.45 24.63
C LEU A 581 25.11 19.80 25.02
N ASP A 582 24.21 20.57 25.62
CA ASP A 582 22.85 20.13 25.89
C ASP A 582 22.16 19.69 24.58
N HIS A 583 21.26 18.72 24.66
CA HIS A 583 20.62 18.05 23.52
C HIS A 583 21.54 17.31 22.53
N ALA A 584 22.83 17.13 22.84
CA ALA A 584 23.76 16.39 21.97
C ALA A 584 23.52 14.87 22.02
N TYR A 585 23.79 14.21 20.89
CA TYR A 585 23.77 12.75 20.77
C TYR A 585 25.01 12.24 20.04
N HIS A 586 25.86 11.52 20.76
CA HIS A 586 27.16 11.02 20.27
C HIS A 586 27.20 9.51 20.03
N GLY A 587 26.11 8.78 20.28
CA GLY A 587 26.01 7.36 19.95
C GLY A 587 25.34 6.51 21.01
N HIS A 588 25.41 5.19 20.83
CA HIS A 588 24.68 4.20 21.64
C HIS A 588 25.58 3.28 22.49
N LEU A 589 26.91 3.42 22.42
CA LEU A 589 27.80 2.73 23.36
C LEU A 589 27.75 3.43 24.72
N THR A 590 27.87 2.69 25.82
CA THR A 590 27.70 3.22 27.19
C THR A 590 28.48 4.51 27.44
N SER A 591 29.77 4.53 27.09
CA SER A 591 30.67 5.69 27.25
C SER A 591 30.21 6.96 26.53
N VAL A 592 29.57 6.83 25.36
CA VAL A 592 29.05 7.96 24.58
C VAL A 592 27.59 8.26 24.87
N MET A 593 26.81 7.29 25.37
CA MET A 593 25.47 7.55 25.92
C MET A 593 25.57 8.39 27.19
N GLU A 594 26.55 8.11 28.05
CA GLU A 594 26.84 8.86 29.28
C GLU A 594 27.11 10.36 29.03
N ILE A 595 27.62 10.72 27.85
CA ILE A 595 27.86 12.12 27.43
C ILE A 595 26.83 12.65 26.42
N SER A 596 25.68 11.98 26.27
CA SER A 596 24.60 12.36 25.34
C SER A 596 23.34 12.84 26.09
N PRO A 597 23.22 14.15 26.39
CA PRO A 597 22.04 14.70 27.06
C PRO A 597 20.73 14.39 26.36
N TYR A 598 20.74 14.23 25.03
CA TYR A 598 19.57 13.81 24.26
C TYR A 598 18.93 12.50 24.75
N LYS A 599 19.72 11.61 25.38
CA LYS A 599 19.24 10.32 25.90
C LYS A 599 19.01 10.35 27.40
N PHE A 600 19.98 10.82 28.19
CA PHE A 600 19.84 10.78 29.65
C PHE A 600 18.85 11.81 30.21
N ASN A 601 18.50 12.88 29.48
CA ASN A 601 17.45 13.82 29.90
C ASN A 601 16.02 13.35 29.55
N GLN A 602 15.87 12.23 28.84
CA GLN A 602 14.54 11.69 28.49
C GLN A 602 13.89 11.01 29.71
N PRO A 603 12.55 10.91 29.75
CA PRO A 603 11.87 10.13 30.78
C PRO A 603 12.40 8.69 30.82
N GLY A 604 12.96 8.27 31.95
CA GLY A 604 13.57 6.95 32.13
C GLY A 604 15.02 6.82 31.67
N GLY A 605 15.71 7.91 31.33
CA GLY A 605 17.13 7.92 31.05
C GLY A 605 18.00 7.67 32.30
N ASP A 606 19.22 7.16 32.08
CA ASP A 606 20.22 6.97 33.14
C ASP A 606 20.64 8.30 33.78
N PRO A 607 21.06 8.34 35.06
CA PRO A 607 21.55 9.57 35.66
C PRO A 607 22.83 10.06 34.99
N LYS A 608 22.92 11.37 34.73
CA LYS A 608 24.13 12.03 34.21
C LYS A 608 25.32 11.78 35.15
N PRO A 609 26.45 11.23 34.68
CA PRO A 609 27.63 11.03 35.51
C PRO A 609 28.25 12.35 36.02
N ASP A 610 28.97 12.28 37.15
CA ASP A 610 29.61 13.43 37.79
C ASP A 610 30.70 14.07 36.93
N TYR A 611 31.41 13.26 36.14
CA TYR A 611 32.50 13.70 35.28
C TYR A 611 31.99 14.38 33.98
N VAL A 612 30.68 14.39 33.74
CA VAL A 612 30.07 14.98 32.53
C VAL A 612 29.52 16.36 32.85
N HIS A 613 30.03 17.36 32.13
CA HIS A 613 29.61 18.76 32.23
C HIS A 613 28.80 19.13 31.00
N VAL A 614 27.56 19.59 31.20
CA VAL A 614 26.65 19.96 30.10
C VAL A 614 26.65 21.47 29.97
N ALA A 615 27.14 21.96 28.84
CA ALA A 615 27.07 23.37 28.47
C ALA A 615 25.78 23.65 27.69
N PRO A 616 25.22 24.88 27.77
CA PRO A 616 24.03 25.22 27.02
C PRO A 616 24.21 24.99 25.51
N CYS A 617 23.18 24.45 24.86
CA CYS A 617 23.10 24.42 23.40
C CYS A 617 23.13 25.86 22.86
N PRO A 618 24.03 26.20 21.90
CA PRO A 618 24.19 27.57 21.39
C PRO A 618 23.09 27.95 20.37
N ASP A 619 21.83 27.71 20.75
CA ASP A 619 20.64 28.09 19.98
C ASP A 619 20.22 29.53 20.33
N VAL A 620 20.51 30.47 19.45
CA VAL A 620 20.18 31.88 19.64
C VAL A 620 18.68 32.18 19.53
N TYR A 621 17.86 31.27 19.00
CA TYR A 621 16.43 31.50 18.80
C TYR A 621 15.58 30.90 19.92
N GLY A 622 15.70 29.59 20.14
CA GLY A 622 14.91 28.80 21.09
C GLY A 622 15.64 28.44 22.38
N GLY A 623 16.96 28.64 22.44
CA GLY A 623 17.83 28.20 23.53
C GLY A 623 17.77 29.06 24.79
N LEU A 624 18.73 28.81 25.69
CA LEU A 624 18.80 29.45 27.01
C LEU A 624 19.01 30.96 26.91
N TYR A 625 19.89 31.40 26.01
CA TYR A 625 20.16 32.81 25.74
C TYR A 625 19.62 33.18 24.35
N LYS A 626 18.51 33.91 24.32
CA LYS A 626 17.80 34.24 23.08
C LYS A 626 18.27 35.60 22.57
N ASP A 627 18.48 35.70 21.26
CA ASP A 627 18.86 36.94 20.57
C ASP A 627 17.93 38.13 20.88
N LYS A 628 16.63 37.87 21.10
CA LYS A 628 15.65 38.91 21.47
C LYS A 628 15.91 39.53 22.84
N ASP A 629 16.48 38.76 23.78
CA ASP A 629 16.73 39.18 25.16
C ASP A 629 18.13 39.83 25.30
N TYR A 630 19.02 39.58 24.33
CA TYR A 630 20.43 40.03 24.32
C TYR A 630 20.75 40.85 23.06
N GLN A 631 19.91 41.85 22.75
CA GLN A 631 20.11 42.71 21.58
C GLN A 631 21.48 43.40 21.59
N CYS A 632 22.14 43.46 20.44
CA CYS A 632 23.47 44.03 20.25
C CYS A 632 24.60 43.39 21.09
N SER A 633 24.39 42.19 21.66
CA SER A 633 25.41 41.43 22.38
C SER A 633 26.12 40.42 21.48
N ASP A 634 27.38 40.10 21.79
CA ASP A 634 28.10 39.00 21.14
C ASP A 634 27.55 37.64 21.67
N MET A 635 26.65 37.02 20.91
CA MET A 635 26.06 35.74 21.29
C MET A 635 27.10 34.61 21.41
N ALA A 636 28.21 34.67 20.67
CA ALA A 636 29.29 33.70 20.81
C ALA A 636 30.01 33.87 22.15
N GLU A 637 30.18 35.10 22.63
CA GLU A 637 30.72 35.38 23.97
C GLU A 637 29.79 34.86 25.07
N ILE A 638 28.49 35.14 24.96
CA ILE A 638 27.49 34.71 25.96
C ILE A 638 27.49 33.18 26.08
N TYR A 639 27.37 32.46 24.97
CA TYR A 639 27.29 31.00 25.00
C TYR A 639 28.62 30.32 25.36
N SER A 640 29.76 30.95 25.08
CA SER A 640 31.07 30.39 25.46
C SER A 640 31.44 30.66 26.92
N THR A 641 30.86 31.68 27.57
CA THR A 641 31.15 32.05 28.97
C THR A 641 30.93 30.91 29.96
N PRO A 642 29.81 30.17 29.96
CA PRO A 642 29.63 29.03 30.87
C PRO A 642 30.74 27.96 30.76
N ILE A 643 31.26 27.73 29.56
CA ILE A 643 32.37 26.79 29.32
C ILE A 643 33.68 27.37 29.85
N ARG A 644 33.96 28.65 29.58
CA ARG A 644 35.14 29.34 30.11
C ARG A 644 35.15 29.35 31.64
N ASP A 645 34.05 29.74 32.26
CA ASP A 645 33.91 29.78 33.72
C ASP A 645 34.07 28.40 34.35
N LEU A 646 33.56 27.35 33.69
CA LEU A 646 33.80 25.96 34.11
C LEU A 646 35.29 25.60 34.03
N CYS A 647 35.94 25.89 32.90
CA CYS A 647 37.36 25.63 32.70
C CYS A 647 38.24 26.36 33.73
N GLU A 648 37.96 27.64 34.01
CA GLU A 648 38.65 28.43 35.04
C GLU A 648 38.42 27.85 36.44
N ARG A 649 37.19 27.47 36.77
CA ARG A 649 36.85 26.87 38.07
C ARG A 649 37.55 25.53 38.29
N LEU A 650 37.59 24.68 37.28
CA LEU A 650 38.32 23.40 37.34
C LEU A 650 39.82 23.63 37.52
N LYS A 651 40.38 24.62 36.82
CA LYS A 651 41.78 25.02 36.96
C LYS A 651 42.11 25.51 38.37
N LEU A 652 41.23 26.30 38.99
CA LEU A 652 41.36 26.73 40.40
C LEU A 652 41.31 25.55 41.39
N GLN A 653 40.66 24.45 41.03
CA GLN A 653 40.62 23.22 41.83
C GLN A 653 41.78 22.26 41.54
N SER A 654 42.78 22.67 40.74
CA SER A 654 43.84 21.79 40.23
C SER A 654 43.29 20.56 39.46
N LYS A 655 42.08 20.69 38.91
CA LYS A 655 41.42 19.73 38.02
C LYS A 655 41.45 20.27 36.60
N GLY A 656 41.01 19.46 35.64
CA GLY A 656 40.85 19.88 34.25
C GLY A 656 40.00 18.89 33.48
N VAL A 657 39.69 19.24 32.24
CA VAL A 657 38.88 18.39 31.36
C VAL A 657 39.76 17.56 30.43
N ALA A 658 39.29 16.38 30.09
CA ALA A 658 39.87 15.53 29.06
C ALA A 658 39.51 16.04 27.67
N ALA A 659 38.22 16.37 27.46
CA ALA A 659 37.74 16.85 26.18
C ALA A 659 36.52 17.75 26.28
N PHE A 660 36.38 18.64 25.31
CA PHE A 660 35.09 19.16 24.84
C PHE A 660 34.72 18.41 23.57
N ILE A 661 33.50 17.89 23.50
CA ILE A 661 32.96 17.20 22.31
C ILE A 661 31.64 17.85 21.89
N ALA A 662 31.51 18.11 20.59
CA ALA A 662 30.29 18.68 20.02
C ALA A 662 30.12 18.28 18.55
N GLU A 663 28.87 18.16 18.11
CA GLU A 663 28.53 18.20 16.69
C GLU A 663 28.87 19.60 16.13
N SER A 664 29.52 19.67 14.97
CA SER A 664 29.86 20.97 14.35
C SER A 664 28.61 21.80 14.05
N LEU A 665 27.53 21.13 13.64
CA LEU A 665 26.17 21.67 13.58
C LEU A 665 25.26 20.67 14.28
N GLN A 666 24.55 21.09 15.32
CA GLN A 666 23.87 20.15 16.19
C GLN A 666 22.56 19.68 15.58
N SER A 667 22.48 18.40 15.17
CA SER A 667 21.32 17.90 14.46
C SER A 667 20.12 17.72 15.39
N CYS A 668 20.31 16.99 16.50
CA CYS A 668 19.26 16.62 17.46
C CYS A 668 18.76 17.80 18.30
N GLY A 669 19.55 18.88 18.38
CA GLY A 669 19.10 20.16 18.95
C GLY A 669 18.09 20.91 18.07
N GLY A 670 17.74 20.39 16.89
CA GLY A 670 16.86 21.07 15.93
C GLY A 670 17.64 21.84 14.87
N GLN A 671 18.68 21.21 14.29
CA GLN A 671 19.51 21.77 13.22
C GLN A 671 20.17 23.12 13.60
N ILE A 672 20.85 23.15 14.74
CA ILE A 672 21.42 24.36 15.32
C ILE A 672 22.72 24.75 14.61
N ILE A 673 22.80 26.03 14.22
CA ILE A 673 24.02 26.66 13.73
C ILE A 673 24.59 27.52 14.87
N PRO A 674 25.80 27.22 15.38
CA PRO A 674 26.38 28.01 16.45
C PRO A 674 26.68 29.45 15.98
N PRO A 675 26.59 30.46 16.87
CA PRO A 675 26.93 31.84 16.52
C PRO A 675 28.39 31.94 16.09
N THR A 676 28.66 32.81 15.11
CA THR A 676 30.01 32.99 14.54
C THR A 676 31.05 33.30 15.62
N GLY A 677 32.13 32.53 15.65
CA GLY A 677 33.22 32.67 16.62
C GLY A 677 33.03 31.87 17.91
N TYR A 678 31.91 31.16 18.08
CA TYR A 678 31.64 30.37 19.28
C TYR A 678 32.71 29.30 19.52
N PHE A 679 32.97 28.43 18.53
CA PHE A 679 33.96 27.37 18.72
C PHE A 679 35.38 27.89 18.90
N LYS A 680 35.71 29.06 18.31
CA LYS A 680 37.03 29.68 18.52
C LYS A 680 37.25 30.01 20.00
N LYS A 681 36.29 30.69 20.63
CA LYS A 681 36.32 31.04 22.06
C LYS A 681 36.32 29.77 22.94
N VAL A 682 35.49 28.79 22.61
CA VAL A 682 35.42 27.51 23.35
C VAL A 682 36.74 26.74 23.27
N PHE A 683 37.36 26.66 22.08
CA PHE A 683 38.62 25.94 21.90
C PHE A 683 39.76 26.61 22.69
N GLU A 684 39.81 27.94 22.67
CA GLU A 684 40.76 28.72 23.48
C GLU A 684 40.58 28.41 24.98
N ALA A 685 39.35 28.44 25.49
CA ALA A 685 39.05 28.14 26.89
C ALA A 685 39.43 26.70 27.27
N VAL A 686 39.00 25.70 26.49
CA VAL A 686 39.25 24.28 26.76
C VAL A 686 40.75 23.95 26.71
N ARG A 687 41.46 24.47 25.71
CA ARG A 687 42.92 24.27 25.58
C ARG A 687 43.68 24.97 26.69
N SER A 688 43.24 26.16 27.15
CA SER A 688 43.85 26.85 28.30
C SER A 688 43.71 26.09 29.63
N ALA A 689 42.70 25.22 29.72
CA ALA A 689 42.51 24.29 30.81
C ALA A 689 43.26 22.96 30.60
N GLY A 690 43.86 22.73 29.44
CA GLY A 690 44.62 21.52 29.06
C GLY A 690 43.77 20.37 28.51
N GLY A 691 42.53 20.65 28.07
CA GLY A 691 41.66 19.67 27.40
C GLY A 691 41.82 19.69 25.88
N LEU A 692 41.29 18.65 25.23
CA LEU A 692 41.21 18.55 23.77
C LEU A 692 39.83 18.94 23.22
N CYS A 693 39.78 19.38 21.98
CA CYS A 693 38.55 19.71 21.28
C CYS A 693 38.25 18.64 20.22
N ILE A 694 37.11 17.96 20.37
CA ILE A 694 36.65 16.87 19.50
C ILE A 694 35.44 17.37 18.70
N MET A 695 35.51 17.33 17.37
CA MET A 695 34.37 17.65 16.50
C MET A 695 33.74 16.37 15.94
N ASP A 696 32.45 16.21 16.24
CA ASP A 696 31.62 15.12 15.75
C ASP A 696 31.03 15.49 14.37
N GLU A 697 31.66 14.99 13.32
CA GLU A 697 31.27 15.16 11.92
C GLU A 697 30.47 13.95 11.40
N VAL A 698 29.98 13.07 12.28
CA VAL A 698 29.29 11.82 11.91
C VAL A 698 28.04 12.06 11.05
N GLN A 699 27.39 13.22 11.17
CA GLN A 699 26.22 13.58 10.36
C GLN A 699 26.49 14.70 9.34
N VAL A 700 27.38 15.64 9.67
CA VAL A 700 27.52 16.92 8.97
C VAL A 700 28.69 16.92 7.98
N GLY A 701 29.68 16.05 8.16
CA GLY A 701 30.86 16.02 7.29
C GLY A 701 30.54 15.62 5.85
N PHE A 702 31.58 15.51 5.02
CA PHE A 702 31.49 15.10 3.61
C PHE A 702 30.74 16.09 2.70
N GLY A 703 30.96 17.39 2.93
CA GLY A 703 30.51 18.44 2.00
C GLY A 703 29.06 18.90 2.18
N ARG A 704 28.33 18.37 3.17
CA ARG A 704 26.90 18.69 3.42
C ARG A 704 26.58 20.18 3.49
N VAL A 705 27.50 20.94 4.07
CA VAL A 705 27.39 22.39 4.29
C VAL A 705 27.70 23.22 3.03
N GLY A 706 28.13 22.56 1.95
CA GLY A 706 28.40 23.17 0.65
C GLY A 706 29.74 23.91 0.58
N SER A 707 29.98 24.91 1.41
CA SER A 707 31.21 25.72 1.32
C SER A 707 32.49 24.97 1.75
N HIS A 708 32.36 23.95 2.59
CA HIS A 708 33.48 23.22 3.20
C HIS A 708 33.19 21.73 3.24
N TYR A 709 34.25 20.91 3.32
CA TYR A 709 34.09 19.46 3.42
C TYR A 709 33.62 19.06 4.83
N TRP A 710 33.99 19.84 5.84
CA TRP A 710 33.66 19.63 7.25
C TRP A 710 32.94 20.84 7.83
N GLY A 711 31.95 20.61 8.70
CA GLY A 711 31.15 21.66 9.32
C GLY A 711 31.96 22.58 10.23
N PHE A 712 32.96 22.07 10.96
CA PHE A 712 33.75 22.89 11.89
C PHE A 712 34.53 24.03 11.19
N GLN A 713 34.82 23.89 9.89
CA GLN A 713 35.55 24.90 9.12
C GLN A 713 34.73 26.18 8.96
N LEU A 714 33.40 26.14 9.10
CA LEU A 714 32.54 27.33 9.11
C LEU A 714 32.85 28.30 10.25
N GLN A 715 33.61 27.87 11.26
CA GLN A 715 33.96 28.64 12.44
C GLN A 715 35.46 28.97 12.48
N ASP A 716 36.18 28.72 11.37
CA ASP A 716 37.64 28.97 11.23
C ASP A 716 38.48 28.33 12.35
N VAL A 717 38.09 27.13 12.80
CA VAL A 717 38.81 26.37 13.82
C VAL A 717 39.38 25.06 13.27
N VAL A 718 40.44 24.56 13.92
CA VAL A 718 40.98 23.22 13.69
C VAL A 718 40.88 22.44 15.01
N PRO A 719 40.09 21.37 15.07
CA PRO A 719 39.98 20.54 16.27
C PRO A 719 41.20 19.64 16.45
N ASP A 720 41.29 19.01 17.62
CA ASP A 720 42.37 18.08 17.96
C ASP A 720 42.03 16.64 17.50
N ILE A 721 40.73 16.32 17.46
CA ILE A 721 40.18 15.05 16.98
C ILE A 721 38.89 15.32 16.17
N VAL A 722 38.73 14.61 15.05
CA VAL A 722 37.50 14.61 14.23
C VAL A 722 36.97 13.18 14.13
N THR A 723 35.67 12.99 14.33
CA THR A 723 35.00 11.69 14.16
C THR A 723 34.06 11.71 12.96
N VAL A 724 34.07 10.65 12.17
CA VAL A 724 33.30 10.54 10.92
C VAL A 724 32.67 9.15 10.78
N ALA A 725 31.46 9.06 10.21
CA ALA A 725 30.85 7.77 9.88
C ALA A 725 29.72 7.85 8.83
N LYS A 726 28.48 8.23 9.18
CA LYS A 726 27.29 7.94 8.34
C LYS A 726 27.45 8.30 6.85
N PRO A 727 27.90 9.51 6.47
CA PRO A 727 28.15 9.83 5.05
C PRO A 727 29.19 8.94 4.38
N MET A 728 30.25 8.57 5.11
CA MET A 728 31.41 7.84 4.62
C MET A 728 31.06 6.51 3.96
N GLY A 729 29.98 5.86 4.41
CA GLY A 729 29.55 4.57 3.89
C GLY A 729 28.36 4.60 2.94
N ASN A 730 27.70 5.75 2.78
CA ASN A 730 26.43 5.85 2.05
C ASN A 730 25.44 4.69 2.39
N GLY A 731 25.23 4.41 3.67
CA GLY A 731 24.39 3.30 4.15
C GLY A 731 25.15 2.02 4.51
N HIS A 732 26.46 1.92 4.22
CA HIS A 732 27.33 0.82 4.65
C HIS A 732 28.05 1.11 5.98
N PRO A 733 28.29 0.12 6.86
CA PRO A 733 29.06 0.32 8.09
C PRO A 733 30.53 0.70 7.81
N VAL A 734 30.90 1.93 8.13
CA VAL A 734 32.28 2.43 8.11
C VAL A 734 32.35 3.74 8.91
N GLY A 735 33.45 3.95 9.63
CA GLY A 735 33.76 5.20 10.29
C GLY A 735 35.25 5.37 10.55
N ALA A 736 35.64 6.55 11.01
CA ALA A 736 37.02 6.84 11.38
C ALA A 736 37.11 7.92 12.45
N VAL A 737 38.25 7.91 13.15
CA VAL A 737 38.72 8.97 14.03
C VAL A 737 40.01 9.52 13.44
N VAL A 738 40.04 10.82 13.14
CA VAL A 738 41.23 11.50 12.62
C VAL A 738 41.78 12.44 13.67
N THR A 739 43.08 12.35 13.94
CA THR A 739 43.75 13.15 14.98
C THR A 739 45.17 13.54 14.57
N THR A 740 45.85 14.29 15.42
CA THR A 740 47.24 14.70 15.24
C THR A 740 48.21 13.56 15.55
N THR A 741 49.40 13.61 14.95
CA THR A 741 50.50 12.67 15.23
C THR A 741 50.88 12.66 16.71
N GLU A 742 50.80 13.82 17.39
CA GLU A 742 51.12 13.94 18.82
C GLU A 742 50.16 13.12 19.69
N ILE A 743 48.85 13.25 19.47
CA ILE A 743 47.82 12.53 20.23
C ILE A 743 47.89 11.03 19.93
N ALA A 744 48.04 10.66 18.65
CA ALA A 744 48.18 9.28 18.24
C ALA A 744 49.42 8.62 18.86
N ASN A 745 50.57 9.31 18.86
CA ASN A 745 51.80 8.82 19.46
C ASN A 745 51.70 8.65 20.98
N ALA A 746 51.00 9.56 21.68
CA ALA A 746 50.78 9.41 23.11
C ALA A 746 50.03 8.11 23.44
N PHE A 747 49.03 7.74 22.62
CA PHE A 747 48.32 6.48 22.76
C PHE A 747 49.21 5.28 22.37
N TYR A 748 49.93 5.36 21.25
CA TYR A 748 50.87 4.32 20.80
C TYR A 748 51.93 4.00 21.86
N ASN A 749 52.49 5.03 22.51
CA ASN A 749 53.53 4.91 23.54
C ASN A 749 53.05 4.21 24.82
N THR A 750 51.75 3.96 24.98
CA THR A 750 51.23 3.14 26.09
C THR A 750 51.55 1.65 25.93
N GLY A 751 51.93 1.21 24.73
CA GLY A 751 52.10 -0.20 24.37
C GLY A 751 50.79 -0.97 24.16
N VAL A 752 49.63 -0.33 24.40
CA VAL A 752 48.31 -0.92 24.16
C VAL A 752 47.86 -0.58 22.74
N SER A 753 47.86 -1.57 21.85
CA SER A 753 47.36 -1.36 20.48
C SER A 753 45.85 -1.17 20.46
N TYR A 754 45.37 -0.19 19.67
CA TYR A 754 43.96 -0.15 19.29
C TYR A 754 43.75 -1.18 18.18
N PHE A 755 42.83 -2.12 18.41
CA PHE A 755 42.47 -3.15 17.44
C PHE A 755 40.95 -3.20 17.29
N ASN A 756 40.49 -3.22 16.04
CA ASN A 756 39.10 -3.41 15.66
C ASN A 756 39.05 -4.44 14.52
N THR A 757 38.37 -5.56 14.74
CA THR A 757 38.35 -6.69 13.80
C THR A 757 37.88 -6.29 12.40
N TYR A 758 36.91 -5.38 12.32
CA TYR A 758 36.28 -4.95 11.06
C TYR A 758 36.59 -3.49 10.69
N GLY A 759 37.10 -2.70 11.65
CA GLY A 759 37.47 -1.30 11.43
C GLY A 759 38.53 -1.19 10.35
N GLY A 760 38.18 -0.53 9.23
CA GLY A 760 39.08 -0.32 8.11
C GLY A 760 39.23 -1.54 7.19
N ASN A 761 38.30 -2.50 7.23
CA ASN A 761 38.34 -3.64 6.31
C ASN A 761 38.32 -3.19 4.83
N PRO A 762 38.87 -4.01 3.90
CA PRO A 762 39.01 -3.61 2.51
C PRO A 762 37.70 -3.20 1.82
N VAL A 763 36.59 -3.91 2.09
CA VAL A 763 35.28 -3.62 1.47
C VAL A 763 34.74 -2.27 1.92
N SER A 764 34.74 -2.01 3.22
CA SER A 764 34.30 -0.73 3.77
C SER A 764 35.19 0.42 3.30
N CYS A 765 36.50 0.21 3.17
CA CYS A 765 37.42 1.23 2.63
C CYS A 765 37.21 1.48 1.13
N ALA A 766 36.95 0.44 0.33
CA ALA A 766 36.63 0.59 -1.09
C ALA A 766 35.34 1.38 -1.31
N ILE A 767 34.32 1.11 -0.47
CA ILE A 767 33.07 1.88 -0.44
C ILE A 767 33.35 3.33 -0.05
N ALA A 768 34.11 3.59 1.02
CA ALA A 768 34.43 4.94 1.45
C ALA A 768 35.24 5.74 0.41
N ASN A 769 36.20 5.08 -0.27
CA ASN A 769 36.91 5.66 -1.40
C ASN A 769 35.97 6.02 -2.54
N ALA A 770 35.04 5.13 -2.90
CA ALA A 770 34.04 5.39 -3.93
C ALA A 770 33.11 6.55 -3.55
N VAL A 771 32.70 6.63 -2.27
CA VAL A 771 31.89 7.74 -1.74
C VAL A 771 32.61 9.08 -1.89
N MET A 772 33.88 9.17 -1.48
CA MET A 772 34.66 10.41 -1.61
C MET A 772 34.89 10.80 -3.08
N ARG A 773 35.15 9.83 -3.97
CA ARG A 773 35.24 10.08 -5.42
C ARG A 773 33.94 10.60 -6.00
N VAL A 774 32.80 10.02 -5.64
CA VAL A 774 31.48 10.47 -6.10
C VAL A 774 31.21 11.92 -5.70
N ILE A 775 31.56 12.31 -4.46
CA ILE A 775 31.41 13.70 -4.01
C ILE A 775 32.18 14.67 -4.92
N ASP A 776 33.41 14.32 -5.26
CA ASP A 776 34.29 15.17 -6.07
C ASP A 776 33.87 15.17 -7.55
N GLU A 777 33.66 14.00 -8.15
CA GLU A 777 33.35 13.83 -9.58
C GLU A 777 31.99 14.39 -9.98
N GLU A 778 30.99 14.28 -9.09
CA GLU A 778 29.62 14.73 -9.34
C GLU A 778 29.34 16.10 -8.73
N CYS A 779 30.38 16.79 -8.27
CA CYS A 779 30.32 18.14 -7.71
C CYS A 779 29.25 18.28 -6.60
N LEU A 780 29.06 17.23 -5.78
CA LEU A 780 27.95 17.14 -4.84
C LEU A 780 28.03 18.19 -3.72
N GLN A 781 29.25 18.60 -3.36
CA GLN A 781 29.47 19.69 -2.43
C GLN A 781 28.91 21.02 -2.99
N GLU A 782 29.21 21.33 -4.25
CA GLU A 782 28.68 22.53 -4.91
C GLU A 782 27.16 22.43 -5.10
N ASN A 783 26.63 21.25 -5.42
CA ASN A 783 25.19 21.03 -5.47
C ASN A 783 24.53 21.32 -4.12
N ALA A 784 25.12 20.84 -3.02
CA ALA A 784 24.59 21.09 -1.69
C ALA A 784 24.57 22.58 -1.34
N ARG A 785 25.55 23.36 -1.82
CA ARG A 785 25.55 24.82 -1.70
C ARG A 785 24.41 25.44 -2.51
N LEU A 786 24.37 25.19 -3.82
CA LEU A 786 23.40 25.82 -4.73
C LEU A 786 21.95 25.49 -4.38
N VAL A 787 21.64 24.20 -4.24
CA VAL A 787 20.28 23.73 -3.95
C VAL A 787 19.90 24.02 -2.49
N GLY A 788 20.86 23.91 -1.56
CA GLY A 788 20.65 24.28 -0.16
C GLY A 788 20.33 25.75 0.02
N ASP A 789 21.10 26.64 -0.59
CA ASP A 789 20.88 28.10 -0.55
C ASP A 789 19.51 28.45 -1.16
N TYR A 790 19.15 27.81 -2.27
CA TYR A 790 17.84 27.95 -2.90
C TYR A 790 16.71 27.52 -1.96
N LEU A 791 16.78 26.30 -1.43
CA LEU A 791 15.76 25.73 -0.54
C LEU A 791 15.62 26.57 0.74
N LEU A 792 16.73 26.98 1.34
CA LEU A 792 16.74 27.83 2.53
C LEU A 792 16.09 29.19 2.25
N LYS A 793 16.37 29.80 1.10
CA LYS A 793 15.70 31.03 0.67
C LYS A 793 14.20 30.84 0.53
N GLN A 794 13.75 29.79 -0.16
CA GLN A 794 12.33 29.50 -0.34
C GLN A 794 11.61 29.28 1.00
N CYS A 795 12.21 28.54 1.93
CA CYS A 795 11.67 28.35 3.27
C CYS A 795 11.60 29.67 4.07
N ARG A 796 12.59 30.56 3.92
CA ARG A 796 12.55 31.90 4.52
C ARG A 796 11.47 32.77 3.90
N ASP A 797 11.25 32.68 2.60
CA ASP A 797 10.19 33.42 1.91
C ASP A 797 8.80 33.00 2.43
N LEU A 798 8.58 31.71 2.71
CA LEU A 798 7.35 31.21 3.35
C LEU A 798 7.09 31.80 4.74
N LYS A 799 8.12 32.29 5.44
CA LYS A 799 7.94 32.97 6.73
C LYS A 799 7.13 34.26 6.56
N TYR A 800 7.20 34.95 5.42
CA TYR A 800 6.37 36.14 5.19
C TYR A 800 4.90 35.78 4.89
N GLU A 801 4.63 34.54 4.51
CA GLU A 801 3.29 34.03 4.20
C GLU A 801 2.60 33.38 5.41
N PHE A 802 3.36 32.73 6.30
CA PHE A 802 2.80 31.92 7.39
C PHE A 802 3.39 32.25 8.75
N ASP A 803 2.57 32.81 9.65
CA ASP A 803 2.98 33.23 11.01
C ASP A 803 3.46 32.09 11.92
N VAL A 804 3.07 30.86 11.62
CA VAL A 804 3.49 29.67 12.37
C VAL A 804 4.98 29.36 12.22
N LEU A 805 5.64 29.88 11.18
CA LEU A 805 7.08 29.74 10.99
C LEU A 805 7.81 30.78 11.86
N GLY A 806 8.52 30.29 12.87
CA GLY A 806 9.27 31.11 13.82
C GLY A 806 10.68 31.39 13.35
N ASP A 807 11.45 30.35 13.08
CA ASP A 807 12.83 30.44 12.60
C ASP A 807 13.08 29.50 11.42
N VAL A 808 13.97 29.93 10.51
CA VAL A 808 14.43 29.14 9.37
C VAL A 808 15.94 29.31 9.26
N ARG A 809 16.64 28.26 9.70
CA ARG A 809 18.09 28.23 9.88
C ARG A 809 18.70 27.08 9.09
N GLY A 810 19.97 27.21 8.73
CA GLY A 810 20.68 26.17 8.01
C GLY A 810 21.84 26.70 7.18
N VAL A 811 22.58 25.75 6.61
CA VAL A 811 23.68 25.98 5.66
C VAL A 811 23.79 24.75 4.75
N GLY A 812 23.90 24.95 3.44
CA GLY A 812 23.83 23.87 2.47
C GLY A 812 22.56 23.02 2.63
N LEU A 813 22.69 21.69 2.60
CA LEU A 813 21.58 20.75 2.77
C LEU A 813 21.36 20.33 4.24
N PHE A 814 21.67 21.21 5.19
CA PHE A 814 21.38 21.05 6.62
C PHE A 814 20.46 22.20 7.05
N ILE A 815 19.15 21.95 7.10
CA ILE A 815 18.13 23.00 7.28
C ILE A 815 17.13 22.61 8.36
N GLY A 816 16.86 23.55 9.27
CA GLY A 816 15.80 23.47 10.28
C GLY A 816 14.76 24.56 10.08
N ILE A 817 13.49 24.16 10.12
CA ILE A 817 12.33 25.06 10.04
C ILE A 817 11.56 24.92 11.34
N GLU A 818 11.67 25.91 12.22
CA GLU A 818 11.08 25.88 13.55
C GLU A 818 9.66 26.47 13.56
N LEU A 819 8.71 25.68 14.05
CA LEU A 819 7.32 26.09 14.19
C LEU A 819 7.03 26.60 15.59
N VAL A 820 6.39 27.77 15.66
CA VAL A 820 5.95 28.43 16.89
C VAL A 820 4.48 28.79 16.80
N LYS A 821 3.81 28.89 17.96
CA LYS A 821 2.40 29.30 18.02
C LYS A 821 2.25 30.77 17.68
N GLN A 822 3.16 31.59 18.21
CA GLN A 822 3.29 33.04 18.03
C GLN A 822 4.78 33.42 17.99
N ARG A 823 5.14 34.38 17.14
CA ARG A 823 6.55 34.78 16.91
C ARG A 823 7.18 35.52 18.08
N ASP A 824 6.40 36.34 18.77
CA ASP A 824 6.92 37.16 19.87
C ASP A 824 7.24 36.31 21.10
N SER A 825 6.31 35.42 21.48
CA SER A 825 6.51 34.49 22.59
C SER A 825 7.53 33.39 22.26
N ARG A 826 7.59 32.96 20.99
CA ARG A 826 8.35 31.80 20.48
C ARG A 826 7.92 30.48 21.13
N ASP A 827 6.66 30.37 21.53
CA ASP A 827 6.13 29.15 22.12
C ASP A 827 6.15 27.99 21.11
N PRO A 828 6.74 26.83 21.42
CA PRO A 828 6.83 25.70 20.51
C PRO A 828 5.47 25.21 20.00
N ALA A 829 5.41 24.87 18.71
CA ALA A 829 4.21 24.35 18.07
C ALA A 829 4.34 22.87 17.68
N THR A 830 4.69 22.02 18.64
CA THR A 830 4.87 20.56 18.47
C THR A 830 3.72 19.89 17.72
N LYS A 831 2.47 20.16 18.13
CA LYS A 831 1.28 19.57 17.48
C LYS A 831 1.18 19.92 16.00
N TYR A 832 1.61 21.12 15.60
CA TYR A 832 1.59 21.53 14.20
C TYR A 832 2.71 20.88 13.40
N ALA A 833 3.91 20.76 13.99
CA ALA A 833 5.00 20.03 13.36
C ALA A 833 4.60 18.58 13.06
N HIS A 834 4.04 17.86 14.05
CA HIS A 834 3.52 16.49 13.85
C HIS A 834 2.43 16.42 12.79
N TRP A 835 1.50 17.37 12.80
CA TRP A 835 0.44 17.43 11.82
C TRP A 835 1.01 17.60 10.39
N ILE A 836 1.97 18.49 10.20
CA ILE A 836 2.61 18.71 8.90
C ILE A 836 3.41 17.47 8.46
N VAL A 837 4.20 16.86 9.36
CA VAL A 837 4.96 15.63 9.06
C VAL A 837 4.02 14.53 8.53
N ASN A 838 2.93 14.27 9.25
CA ASN A 838 1.95 13.26 8.83
C ASN A 838 1.28 13.63 7.50
N ARG A 839 0.95 14.91 7.30
CA ARG A 839 0.27 15.36 6.08
C ARG A 839 1.16 15.31 4.84
N MET A 840 2.44 15.69 4.98
CA MET A 840 3.45 15.56 3.93
C MET A 840 3.60 14.09 3.48
N LYS A 841 3.62 13.15 4.43
CA LYS A 841 3.64 11.71 4.16
C LYS A 841 2.35 11.23 3.47
N GLU A 842 1.19 11.59 4.01
CA GLU A 842 -0.10 11.07 3.55
C GLU A 842 -0.50 11.62 2.18
N MET A 843 -0.43 12.94 2.01
CA MET A 843 -0.88 13.64 0.79
C MET A 843 0.18 13.67 -0.30
N HIS A 844 1.43 13.97 0.06
CA HIS A 844 2.47 14.29 -0.93
C HIS A 844 3.49 13.16 -1.10
N LYS A 845 3.45 12.12 -0.25
CA LYS A 845 4.44 11.03 -0.22
C LYS A 845 5.87 11.53 0.01
N ILE A 846 6.00 12.70 0.66
CA ILE A 846 7.29 13.27 1.04
C ILE A 846 7.53 12.96 2.50
N LEU A 847 8.63 12.26 2.79
CA LEU A 847 9.01 11.92 4.14
C LEU A 847 9.89 13.02 4.73
N VAL A 848 9.41 13.63 5.81
CA VAL A 848 10.14 14.57 6.65
C VAL A 848 10.02 14.14 8.11
N SER A 849 10.88 14.65 8.97
CA SER A 849 10.85 14.39 10.41
C SER A 849 10.80 15.70 11.18
N SER A 850 10.27 15.65 12.40
CA SER A 850 10.45 16.69 13.40
C SER A 850 11.61 16.33 14.34
N ASP A 851 12.26 17.33 14.89
CA ASP A 851 13.39 17.19 15.82
C ASP A 851 13.44 18.41 16.77
N GLY A 852 14.46 18.47 17.62
CA GLY A 852 14.67 19.52 18.63
C GLY A 852 14.02 19.19 19.97
N PRO A 853 14.37 19.91 21.04
CA PRO A 853 13.94 19.59 22.41
C PRO A 853 12.42 19.61 22.62
N ASN A 854 11.69 20.38 21.82
CA ASN A 854 10.23 20.46 21.85
C ASN A 854 9.57 19.75 20.65
N ASP A 855 10.34 19.04 19.82
CA ASP A 855 9.87 18.31 18.65
C ASP A 855 9.02 19.18 17.69
N ASN A 856 9.43 20.44 17.53
CA ASN A 856 8.73 21.47 16.75
C ASN A 856 9.52 21.97 15.54
N VAL A 857 10.67 21.37 15.23
CA VAL A 857 11.53 21.76 14.11
C VAL A 857 11.40 20.73 12.98
N ILE A 858 10.88 21.13 11.82
CA ILE A 858 10.94 20.29 10.62
C ILE A 858 12.39 20.26 10.14
N LYS A 859 12.93 19.06 10.08
CA LYS A 859 14.34 18.79 9.80
C LYS A 859 14.52 18.31 8.39
N LEU A 860 15.37 19.00 7.64
CA LEU A 860 15.70 18.66 6.25
C LEU A 860 17.19 18.38 6.13
N LYS A 861 17.50 17.12 5.79
CA LYS A 861 18.83 16.65 5.39
C LYS A 861 18.69 15.68 4.22
N PRO A 862 18.22 16.15 3.06
CA PRO A 862 17.98 15.28 1.90
C PRO A 862 19.32 14.71 1.38
N PRO A 863 19.34 13.67 0.53
CA PRO A 863 20.59 13.19 -0.10
C PRO A 863 21.37 14.31 -0.81
N MET A 864 22.69 14.18 -0.96
CA MET A 864 23.51 15.23 -1.62
C MET A 864 23.20 15.42 -3.10
N CYS A 865 22.56 14.44 -3.74
CA CYS A 865 22.06 14.52 -5.11
C CYS A 865 20.68 15.20 -5.24
N PHE A 866 20.13 15.73 -4.14
CA PHE A 866 18.84 16.42 -4.13
C PHE A 866 18.89 17.62 -5.08
N SER A 867 17.96 17.64 -6.04
CA SER A 867 17.95 18.64 -7.10
C SER A 867 17.08 19.84 -6.75
N GLN A 868 17.18 20.89 -7.56
CA GLN A 868 16.28 22.04 -7.46
C GLN A 868 14.81 21.63 -7.70
N GLU A 869 14.52 20.68 -8.61
CA GLU A 869 13.15 20.21 -8.79
C GLU A 869 12.61 19.50 -7.54
N ASN A 870 13.45 18.75 -6.83
CA ASN A 870 13.02 18.14 -5.57
C ASN A 870 12.75 19.21 -4.49
N ALA A 871 13.55 20.28 -4.46
CA ALA A 871 13.32 21.41 -3.58
C ALA A 871 11.98 22.11 -3.90
N ASP A 872 11.67 22.32 -5.18
CA ASP A 872 10.40 22.90 -5.62
C ASP A 872 9.20 22.04 -5.22
N GLU A 873 9.31 20.72 -5.39
CA GLU A 873 8.28 19.75 -4.98
C GLU A 873 8.03 19.80 -3.47
N PHE A 874 9.11 19.84 -2.68
CA PHE A 874 9.02 20.00 -1.22
C PHE A 874 8.34 21.33 -0.85
N ILE A 875 8.77 22.45 -1.44
CA ILE A 875 8.24 23.78 -1.11
C ILE A 875 6.75 23.88 -1.44
N LEU A 876 6.34 23.34 -2.60
CA LEU A 876 4.94 23.30 -2.99
C LEU A 876 4.09 22.52 -1.99
N ALA A 877 4.52 21.30 -1.64
CA ALA A 877 3.83 20.45 -0.68
C ALA A 877 3.78 21.07 0.73
N PHE A 878 4.90 21.65 1.16
CA PHE A 878 5.01 22.28 2.48
C PHE A 878 4.13 23.52 2.58
N ARG A 879 4.11 24.38 1.54
CA ARG A 879 3.19 25.53 1.45
C ARG A 879 1.73 25.11 1.49
N GLU A 880 1.35 24.03 0.80
CA GLU A 880 -0.01 23.49 0.83
C GLU A 880 -0.40 23.04 2.25
N CYS A 881 0.48 22.30 2.93
CA CYS A 881 0.27 21.89 4.31
C CYS A 881 0.12 23.10 5.26
N LEU A 882 0.97 24.11 5.14
CA LEU A 882 0.88 25.35 5.93
C LEU A 882 -0.42 26.13 5.66
N SER A 883 -0.88 26.16 4.42
CA SER A 883 -2.14 26.81 4.03
C SER A 883 -3.34 26.10 4.65
N LEU A 884 -3.36 24.78 4.63
CA LEU A 884 -4.40 23.97 5.26
C LEU A 884 -4.41 24.15 6.78
N LEU A 885 -3.23 24.15 7.41
CA LEU A 885 -3.09 24.39 8.84
C LEU A 885 -3.62 25.78 9.24
N SER A 886 -3.36 26.80 8.42
CA SER A 886 -3.84 28.18 8.66
C SER A 886 -5.36 28.26 8.58
N LYS A 887 -5.99 27.63 7.58
CA LYS A 887 -7.45 27.55 7.48
C LYS A 887 -8.11 26.83 8.66
N GLN A 888 -7.43 25.82 9.23
CA GLN A 888 -7.91 25.12 10.43
C GLN A 888 -7.75 25.94 11.72
N ARG A 889 -6.94 27.00 11.74
CA ARG A 889 -6.82 27.91 12.89
C ARG A 889 -7.93 28.96 12.93
N GLU A 890 -8.50 29.31 11.78
CA GLU A 890 -9.57 30.31 11.65
C GLU A 890 -10.99 29.73 11.88
N GLY A 891 -11.13 28.40 11.93
CA GLY A 891 -12.37 27.71 12.29
C GLY A 891 -12.20 26.91 13.59
N ASP A 892 -13.12 27.06 14.53
CA ASP A 892 -13.07 26.47 15.87
C ASP A 892 -12.81 24.94 15.92
N THR A 893 -11.99 24.55 16.90
CA THR A 893 -11.66 23.19 17.42
C THR A 893 -10.85 22.23 16.54
N LEU A 894 -9.67 21.82 17.04
CA LEU A 894 -8.94 20.62 16.64
C LEU A 894 -9.84 19.37 16.84
N PRO A 895 -10.20 18.61 15.81
CA PRO A 895 -10.75 17.28 16.01
C PRO A 895 -9.61 16.34 16.41
N SER A 896 -9.80 15.62 17.51
CA SER A 896 -9.09 14.35 17.72
C SER A 896 -9.23 13.49 16.47
N SER A 897 -8.11 12.96 15.99
CA SER A 897 -7.97 11.97 14.91
C SER A 897 -9.27 11.23 14.57
N ASN A 898 -10.04 11.76 13.61
CA ASN A 898 -10.98 11.04 12.73
C ASN A 898 -11.82 12.05 11.91
N ALA A 899 -12.11 11.63 10.68
CA ALA A 899 -13.09 12.18 9.72
C ALA A 899 -12.65 13.29 8.76
N ALA A 900 -13.03 13.04 7.51
CA ALA A 900 -12.78 13.78 6.29
C ALA A 900 -13.94 14.73 5.93
N ALA A 901 -13.65 15.58 4.93
CA ALA A 901 -14.54 16.39 4.08
C ALA A 901 -14.53 17.90 4.36
N ILE A 902 -13.96 18.68 3.42
CA ILE A 902 -14.37 20.08 3.15
C ILE A 902 -14.43 20.31 1.63
N THR A 903 -15.52 20.96 1.25
CA THR A 903 -16.12 21.26 -0.05
C THR A 903 -15.31 22.27 -0.87
N THR A 904 -15.35 22.11 -2.20
CA THR A 904 -14.72 22.97 -3.22
C THR A 904 -15.47 24.29 -3.41
N THR A 905 -14.72 25.34 -3.77
CA THR A 905 -14.92 26.78 -3.42
C THR A 905 -14.07 27.76 -4.25
N THR A 906 -13.32 27.37 -5.30
CA THR A 906 -12.65 28.35 -6.21
C THR A 906 -12.08 27.67 -7.46
N THR A 907 -12.68 27.91 -8.62
CA THR A 907 -12.28 27.40 -9.94
C THR A 907 -11.80 28.55 -10.85
N SER A 908 -10.49 28.77 -10.93
CA SER A 908 -9.83 29.31 -12.14
C SER A 908 -8.31 29.11 -12.09
N SER A 909 -7.64 29.38 -10.96
CA SER A 909 -6.16 29.26 -10.87
C SER A 909 -5.66 27.81 -10.82
N SER A 910 -6.52 26.85 -10.45
CA SER A 910 -6.17 25.44 -10.33
C SER A 910 -5.96 24.76 -11.69
N MET A 911 -6.61 25.26 -12.75
CA MET A 911 -6.52 24.66 -14.09
C MET A 911 -5.20 24.99 -14.80
N GLU A 912 -4.64 26.19 -14.60
CA GLU A 912 -3.30 26.55 -15.09
C GLU A 912 -2.18 25.81 -14.33
N LEU A 913 -2.36 25.55 -13.03
CA LEU A 913 -1.39 24.78 -12.26
C LEU A 913 -1.35 23.29 -12.65
N LEU A 914 -2.49 22.70 -12.99
CA LEU A 914 -2.60 21.30 -13.44
C LEU A 914 -1.97 21.09 -14.83
N SER A 915 -2.02 22.06 -15.73
CA SER A 915 -1.37 21.94 -17.05
C SER A 915 0.15 21.98 -16.94
N ASN A 916 0.70 22.77 -16.02
CA ASN A 916 2.15 22.82 -15.77
C ASN A 916 2.68 21.52 -15.16
N LYS A 917 1.93 20.86 -14.26
CA LYS A 917 2.28 19.52 -13.76
C LYS A 917 2.35 18.48 -14.88
N LYS A 918 1.40 18.50 -15.82
CA LYS A 918 1.34 17.53 -16.92
C LYS A 918 2.54 17.65 -17.89
N GLN A 919 2.96 18.88 -18.20
CA GLN A 919 4.15 19.13 -19.04
C GLN A 919 5.47 18.69 -18.39
N ILE A 920 5.59 18.80 -17.07
CA ILE A 920 6.78 18.36 -16.32
C ILE A 920 6.89 16.83 -16.32
N PHE A 921 5.77 16.12 -16.14
CA PHE A 921 5.72 14.66 -16.23
C PHE A 921 6.06 14.14 -17.64
N GLU A 922 5.54 14.77 -18.69
CA GLU A 922 5.83 14.37 -20.08
C GLU A 922 7.32 14.59 -20.46
N ARG A 923 7.96 15.65 -19.95
CA ARG A 923 9.40 15.88 -20.13
C ARG A 923 10.28 14.83 -19.43
N ARG A 924 9.88 14.40 -18.23
CA ARG A 924 10.59 13.38 -17.45
C ARG A 924 10.49 12.00 -18.11
N ASP A 925 9.33 11.68 -18.70
CA ASP A 925 9.11 10.46 -19.46
C ASP A 925 9.93 10.42 -20.76
N HIS A 926 10.20 11.58 -21.37
CA HIS A 926 11.00 11.66 -22.59
C HIS A 926 12.50 11.49 -22.31
N LEU A 927 13.01 12.05 -21.20
CA LEU A 927 14.40 11.92 -20.74
C LEU A 927 14.73 10.48 -20.27
N ILE A 928 13.78 9.79 -19.65
CA ILE A 928 13.96 8.38 -19.22
C ILE A 928 13.96 7.41 -20.43
N LYS A 929 13.34 7.77 -21.54
CA LYS A 929 13.34 6.97 -22.79
C LYS A 929 14.55 7.21 -23.69
N THR A 930 15.41 8.18 -23.37
CA THR A 930 16.60 8.53 -24.17
C THR A 930 17.93 8.17 -23.51
N VAL A 931 17.89 7.52 -22.34
CA VAL A 931 19.01 6.79 -21.71
C VAL A 931 18.68 5.30 -21.81
#